data_AF-A0A7J6QKI4-F1
#
_entry.id   AF-A0A7J6QKI4-F1
#
_cell.length_a   1.000
_cell.length_b   1.000
_cell.length_c   1.000
_cell.angle_alpha   90.00
_cell.angle_beta   90.00
_cell.angle_gamma   90.00
#
_symmetry.space_group_name_H-M   'P 1'
#
loop_
_entity.id
_entity.type
_entity.pdbx_description
1 polymer ?
#
loop_
_entity_poly.entity_id
_entity_poly.type
_entity_poly.pdbx_seq_one_letter_code
_entity_poly.pdbx_strand_id
1 'polypeptide(L)'
;MLLWPCIIVVVMLSTAASPTADDYGRLFRRSMYFMRKYLRPMDEGKIGRPFLACQVDKAIAAWKGSPWRKKIPEIMFMNDILPYASLTEEADDFRGCRGVAGRKFSRFMRRVVAGCKDVTCAVETLNREAWSYTTPPIKFASGTGSGLNAYSLYEVIERKNSSCTGLSIFLVSALRAVGVPARIVGTPHWNLGPDKCPHGDADDACGNHDWVEAFIPDLPYRGWVMVDQDNPKSALNASWFSPIPAIYQIDGTMNHSIYASSYAPPEMLQRDENYFVGIGNKPTPFGHFPLVWDWGNTAVRAWDVSESYQNRGDPRGCELTKFLSVFEHSCAGRYPAESGPDTLKMKRLFSTINVRPASWQLSRQAELQQKLKDGCDPAEIARSHLGVMSVSNINLAMNKLRAQRSRDVEILIELGRRLLEFETAKWGRPSHTLVSGRVISDAVYALTKLMGDVSQHDRRRQIAKLVLDHAVRVRVEAVKISTGDAACILWSLSRIKPFLAGSEETQDIEACRAELCSYLGRGDIAKRLRPAEVALLCSAISSPHSSGITTAQMGAVWQHAIAPKLDDQFTARNVVEVAAALASLFPEERLQSRPKWAADAGKALAVFTKINLTYFTGQGLSRMLHALVRMQALDSVLTPKAIAVVCNNPDLYDARATCGIAYAIAKSGYHSSGLCLKACERVLVANSADAQSLTKLIWASDVVGAKVPEELWQLASVAARTSERLTATMAAYVTKRAGYPMVDLGPAIRRGTAQDLSLALWSASATGY
;
A
#
# COMPACT_ATOMS: atom_id res chain seq x y z
N MET A 1 3.14 -36.22 -79.01
CA MET A 1 2.01 -36.98 -78.41
C MET A 1 2.63 -38.16 -77.69
N LEU A 2 2.55 -38.19 -76.35
CA LEU A 2 1.75 -39.15 -75.57
C LEU A 2 2.29 -40.59 -75.73
N LEU A 3 2.57 -41.44 -74.75
CA LEU A 3 2.33 -41.55 -73.30
C LEU A 3 3.04 -42.88 -72.92
N TRP A 4 3.84 -42.98 -71.85
CA TRP A 4 4.15 -44.26 -71.16
C TRP A 4 5.01 -44.08 -69.89
N PRO A 5 5.05 -45.05 -68.93
CA PRO A 5 3.99 -45.26 -67.93
C PRO A 5 4.52 -45.39 -66.48
N CYS A 6 3.58 -45.41 -65.53
CA CYS A 6 3.59 -46.07 -64.21
C CYS A 6 4.94 -46.40 -63.54
N ILE A 7 5.25 -45.73 -62.41
CA ILE A 7 5.58 -46.42 -61.14
C ILE A 7 4.98 -45.63 -59.98
N ILE A 8 4.09 -46.29 -59.26
CA ILE A 8 3.57 -45.90 -57.95
C ILE A 8 4.75 -45.86 -56.97
N VAL A 9 5.11 -44.66 -56.51
CA VAL A 9 5.83 -44.50 -55.24
C VAL A 9 4.86 -43.82 -54.29
N VAL A 10 4.21 -44.63 -53.44
CA VAL A 10 3.59 -44.13 -52.21
C VAL A 10 4.74 -43.66 -51.32
N VAL A 11 5.17 -42.42 -51.52
CA VAL A 11 5.90 -41.72 -50.46
C VAL A 11 4.84 -41.30 -49.47
N MET A 12 4.69 -42.05 -48.38
CA MET A 12 4.11 -41.53 -47.15
C MET A 12 5.03 -40.40 -46.64
N LEU A 13 4.93 -39.24 -47.25
CA LEU A 13 5.33 -37.99 -46.63
C LEU A 13 4.22 -37.63 -45.64
N SER A 14 4.29 -38.29 -44.48
CA SER A 14 3.95 -37.63 -43.22
C SER A 14 4.87 -36.41 -43.10
N THR A 15 4.53 -35.32 -43.79
CA THR A 15 5.05 -34.00 -43.42
C THR A 15 4.42 -33.70 -42.07
N ALA A 16 5.13 -34.09 -41.00
CA ALA A 16 4.99 -33.41 -39.74
C ALA A 16 5.14 -31.92 -40.07
N ALA A 17 4.03 -31.19 -40.07
CA ALA A 17 4.04 -29.75 -40.21
C ALA A 17 5.09 -29.23 -39.23
N SER A 18 6.03 -28.43 -39.72
CA SER A 18 7.04 -27.80 -38.86
C SER A 18 6.34 -27.26 -37.61
N PRO A 19 6.83 -27.55 -36.39
CA PRO A 19 6.19 -27.09 -35.15
C PRO A 19 5.89 -25.58 -35.14
N THR A 20 6.62 -24.80 -35.95
CA THR A 20 6.48 -23.35 -36.12
C THR A 20 5.28 -22.91 -36.97
N ALA A 21 4.92 -23.66 -38.02
CA ALA A 21 3.79 -23.33 -38.90
C ALA A 21 2.46 -23.60 -38.22
N ASP A 22 2.37 -24.72 -37.51
CA ASP A 22 1.21 -25.10 -36.71
C ASP A 22 0.97 -24.16 -35.52
N ASP A 23 2.05 -23.71 -34.88
CA ASP A 23 1.99 -22.73 -33.79
C ASP A 23 1.51 -21.35 -34.27
N TYR A 24 2.03 -20.85 -35.41
CA TYR A 24 1.55 -19.61 -36.01
C TYR A 24 0.06 -19.71 -36.38
N GLY A 25 -0.35 -20.79 -37.05
CA GLY A 25 -1.75 -20.99 -37.45
C GLY A 25 -2.72 -21.05 -36.26
N ARG A 26 -2.34 -21.72 -35.16
CA ARG A 26 -3.12 -21.72 -33.91
C ARG A 26 -3.23 -20.33 -33.30
N LEU A 27 -2.11 -19.63 -33.12
CA LEU A 27 -2.07 -18.29 -32.56
C LEU A 27 -2.91 -17.30 -33.39
N PHE A 28 -2.77 -17.36 -34.71
CA PHE A 28 -3.53 -16.51 -35.64
C PHE A 28 -5.04 -16.72 -35.48
N ARG A 29 -5.51 -17.98 -35.47
CA ARG A 29 -6.93 -18.30 -35.28
C ARG A 29 -7.46 -17.83 -33.94
N ARG A 30 -6.72 -18.03 -32.86
CA ARG A 30 -7.10 -17.56 -31.51
C ARG A 30 -7.15 -16.03 -31.44
N SER A 31 -6.18 -15.36 -32.05
CA SER A 31 -6.10 -13.89 -32.10
C SER A 31 -7.25 -13.30 -32.91
N MET A 32 -7.58 -13.91 -34.06
CA MET A 32 -8.74 -13.53 -34.86
C MET A 32 -10.05 -13.72 -34.09
N TYR A 33 -10.20 -14.82 -33.35
CA TYR A 33 -11.36 -15.04 -32.49
C TYR A 33 -11.43 -13.99 -31.38
N PHE A 34 -10.32 -13.70 -30.69
CA PHE A 34 -10.23 -12.70 -29.64
C PHE A 34 -10.67 -11.32 -30.13
N MET A 35 -10.11 -10.86 -31.26
CA MET A 35 -10.44 -9.55 -31.85
C MET A 35 -11.89 -9.44 -32.30
N ARG A 36 -12.48 -10.52 -32.84
CA ARG A 36 -13.89 -10.53 -33.23
C ARG A 36 -14.83 -10.60 -32.03
N LYS A 37 -14.47 -11.34 -30.99
CA LYS A 37 -15.28 -11.52 -29.78
C LYS A 37 -15.37 -10.23 -28.97
N TYR A 38 -14.27 -9.47 -28.90
CA TYR A 38 -14.17 -8.26 -28.10
C TYR A 38 -14.10 -6.99 -28.95
N LEU A 39 -14.58 -7.06 -30.20
CA LEU A 39 -14.66 -5.92 -31.10
C LEU A 39 -15.37 -4.76 -30.39
N ARG A 40 -14.87 -3.53 -30.58
CA ARG A 40 -15.52 -2.36 -29.98
C ARG A 40 -16.86 -2.14 -30.71
N PRO A 41 -17.96 -1.87 -30.00
CA PRO A 41 -19.27 -1.62 -30.63
C PRO A 41 -19.23 -0.58 -31.76
N MET A 42 -18.42 0.47 -31.60
CA MET A 42 -18.28 1.53 -32.61
C MET A 42 -17.54 1.12 -33.90
N ASP A 43 -16.85 -0.02 -33.89
CA ASP A 43 -16.15 -0.59 -35.05
C ASP A 43 -16.99 -1.63 -35.80
N GLU A 44 -18.13 -2.03 -35.23
CA GLU A 44 -19.05 -2.97 -35.88
C GLU A 44 -19.53 -2.38 -37.21
N GLY A 45 -19.44 -3.18 -38.27
CA GLY A 45 -19.77 -2.74 -39.63
C GLY A 45 -18.72 -1.83 -40.30
N LYS A 46 -17.82 -1.18 -39.54
CA LYS A 46 -16.74 -0.34 -40.08
C LYS A 46 -15.46 -1.12 -40.41
N ILE A 47 -15.14 -2.12 -39.59
CA ILE A 47 -13.88 -2.87 -39.73
C ILE A 47 -14.13 -4.27 -40.32
N GLY A 48 -13.59 -4.50 -41.51
CA GLY A 48 -13.71 -5.78 -42.21
C GLY A 48 -12.73 -6.87 -41.72
N ARG A 49 -13.10 -8.14 -41.93
CA ARG A 49 -12.23 -9.31 -41.67
C ARG A 49 -10.82 -9.18 -42.27
N PRO A 50 -10.62 -8.66 -43.50
CA PRO A 50 -9.27 -8.52 -44.06
C PRO A 50 -8.37 -7.55 -43.29
N PHE A 51 -8.95 -6.48 -42.71
CA PHE A 51 -8.18 -5.56 -41.87
C PHE A 51 -7.76 -6.25 -40.57
N LEU A 52 -8.70 -6.91 -39.87
CA LEU A 52 -8.40 -7.65 -38.64
C LEU A 52 -7.34 -8.73 -38.86
N ALA A 53 -7.50 -9.52 -39.92
CA ALA A 53 -6.55 -10.58 -40.29
C ALA A 53 -5.13 -10.03 -40.48
N CYS A 54 -5.02 -8.88 -41.12
CA CYS A 54 -3.74 -8.25 -41.28
C CYS A 54 -3.20 -7.64 -39.97
N GLN A 55 -4.02 -6.98 -39.15
CA GLN A 55 -3.58 -6.47 -37.85
C GLN A 55 -3.05 -7.61 -36.96
N VAL A 56 -3.72 -8.77 -36.98
CA VAL A 56 -3.25 -10.00 -36.33
C VAL A 56 -1.90 -10.44 -36.89
N ASP A 57 -1.75 -10.59 -38.20
CA ASP A 57 -0.48 -10.97 -38.83
C ASP A 57 0.67 -10.05 -38.39
N LYS A 58 0.47 -8.73 -38.50
CA LYS A 58 1.50 -7.74 -38.16
C LYS A 58 1.80 -7.69 -36.67
N ALA A 59 0.80 -7.82 -35.81
CA ALA A 59 1.02 -7.90 -34.37
C ALA A 59 1.80 -9.16 -33.99
N ILE A 60 1.46 -10.33 -34.57
CA ILE A 60 2.21 -11.57 -34.36
C ILE A 60 3.66 -11.41 -34.84
N ALA A 61 3.87 -10.80 -36.02
CA ALA A 61 5.21 -10.56 -36.55
C ALA A 61 6.04 -9.63 -35.65
N ALA A 62 5.45 -8.53 -35.17
CA ALA A 62 6.11 -7.60 -34.25
C ALA A 62 6.45 -8.27 -32.91
N TRP A 63 5.48 -8.99 -32.32
CA TRP A 63 5.68 -9.70 -31.06
C TRP A 63 6.71 -10.83 -31.19
N LYS A 64 6.52 -11.78 -32.13
CA LYS A 64 7.46 -12.91 -32.34
C LYS A 64 8.85 -12.45 -32.76
N GLY A 65 8.98 -11.32 -33.45
CA GLY A 65 10.26 -10.73 -33.85
C GLY A 65 10.97 -9.95 -32.74
N SER A 66 10.32 -9.69 -31.61
CA SER A 66 10.91 -8.94 -30.51
C SER A 66 11.80 -9.80 -29.60
N PRO A 67 12.90 -9.24 -29.02
CA PRO A 67 13.76 -9.96 -28.07
C PRO A 67 13.02 -10.47 -26.82
N TRP A 68 11.97 -9.77 -26.42
CA TRP A 68 11.22 -10.03 -25.19
C TRP A 68 10.01 -10.96 -25.37
N ARG A 69 9.74 -11.48 -26.59
CA ARG A 69 8.54 -12.29 -26.86
C ARG A 69 8.32 -13.40 -25.85
N LYS A 70 9.40 -14.10 -25.45
CA LYS A 70 9.34 -15.27 -24.55
C LYS A 70 8.86 -14.91 -23.14
N LYS A 71 8.95 -13.64 -22.74
CA LYS A 71 8.58 -13.15 -21.42
C LYS A 71 7.16 -12.57 -21.36
N ILE A 72 6.50 -12.42 -22.50
CA ILE A 72 5.14 -11.90 -22.60
C ILE A 72 4.20 -13.08 -22.84
N PRO A 73 3.21 -13.32 -21.97
CA PRO A 73 2.22 -14.37 -22.20
C PRO A 73 1.30 -14.07 -23.39
N GLU A 74 0.74 -15.12 -24.00
CA GLU A 74 -0.16 -14.98 -25.15
C GLU A 74 -1.39 -14.13 -24.82
N ILE A 75 -1.96 -14.25 -23.61
CA ILE A 75 -3.13 -13.45 -23.20
C ILE A 75 -2.80 -11.95 -23.09
N MET A 76 -1.59 -11.60 -22.64
CA MET A 76 -1.10 -10.23 -22.65
C MET A 76 -0.84 -9.72 -24.07
N PHE A 77 -0.31 -10.58 -24.95
CA PHE A 77 -0.21 -10.24 -26.36
C PHE A 77 -1.60 -9.92 -26.95
N MET A 78 -2.60 -10.76 -26.67
CA MET A 78 -3.97 -10.56 -27.17
C MET A 78 -4.63 -9.28 -26.65
N ASN A 79 -4.44 -8.92 -25.37
CA ASN A 79 -5.10 -7.76 -24.78
C ASN A 79 -4.33 -6.44 -24.94
N ASP A 80 -2.99 -6.48 -24.93
CA ASP A 80 -2.18 -5.27 -24.71
C ASP A 80 -1.19 -4.99 -25.85
N ILE A 81 -1.00 -5.94 -26.78
CA ILE A 81 -0.21 -5.73 -28.02
C ILE A 81 -1.09 -5.73 -29.25
N LEU A 82 -1.95 -6.73 -29.40
CA LEU A 82 -2.75 -7.00 -30.59
C LEU A 82 -3.77 -5.90 -30.95
N PRO A 83 -4.43 -5.20 -30.01
CA PRO A 83 -5.45 -4.22 -30.37
C PRO A 83 -4.94 -3.12 -31.31
N TYR A 84 -5.78 -2.72 -32.26
CA TYR A 84 -5.51 -1.62 -33.20
C TYR A 84 -5.91 -0.25 -32.66
N ALA A 85 -6.54 -0.20 -31.49
CA ALA A 85 -6.97 1.02 -30.81
C ALA A 85 -7.07 0.76 -29.29
N SER A 86 -7.26 1.82 -28.50
CA SER A 86 -7.21 1.79 -27.04
C SER A 86 -8.46 2.36 -26.37
N LEU A 87 -9.00 3.47 -26.90
CA LEU A 87 -10.20 4.14 -26.41
C LEU A 87 -11.26 4.16 -27.52
N THR A 88 -11.75 5.33 -27.90
CA THR A 88 -12.77 5.59 -28.93
C THR A 88 -12.19 6.11 -30.25
N GLU A 89 -10.87 6.12 -30.39
CA GLU A 89 -10.23 6.61 -31.60
C GLU A 89 -10.52 5.73 -32.83
N GLU A 90 -10.51 6.37 -34.01
CA GLU A 90 -10.62 5.68 -35.29
C GLU A 90 -9.50 4.65 -35.47
N ALA A 91 -9.82 3.53 -36.11
CA ALA A 91 -8.91 2.39 -36.24
C ALA A 91 -7.85 2.61 -37.33
N ASP A 92 -6.77 3.31 -36.99
CA ASP A 92 -5.67 3.58 -37.92
C ASP A 92 -4.81 2.36 -38.22
N ASP A 93 -4.39 2.24 -39.48
CA ASP A 93 -3.49 1.17 -39.95
C ASP A 93 -2.02 1.45 -39.58
N PHE A 94 -1.71 1.63 -38.29
CA PHE A 94 -0.35 1.97 -37.87
C PHE A 94 0.66 0.82 -38.09
N ARG A 95 0.18 -0.42 -38.22
CA ARG A 95 0.98 -1.62 -38.52
C ARG A 95 1.30 -1.81 -40.00
N GLY A 96 0.67 -1.05 -40.91
CA GLY A 96 1.02 -1.01 -42.32
C GLY A 96 0.45 -2.16 -43.15
N CYS A 97 -0.78 -2.55 -42.88
CA CYS A 97 -1.54 -3.57 -43.59
C CYS A 97 -1.82 -3.25 -45.06
N ARG A 98 -2.27 -2.03 -45.33
CA ARG A 98 -2.59 -1.55 -46.68
C ARG A 98 -1.96 -0.17 -46.92
N GLY A 99 -1.86 0.66 -45.88
CA GLY A 99 -1.37 2.03 -45.98
C GLY A 99 0.16 2.17 -46.07
N VAL A 100 0.62 3.07 -46.95
CA VAL A 100 2.02 3.53 -46.97
C VAL A 100 2.39 4.21 -45.64
N ALA A 101 1.47 4.98 -45.06
CA ALA A 101 1.65 5.67 -43.79
C ALA A 101 1.99 4.69 -42.65
N GLY A 102 1.18 3.66 -42.45
CA GLY A 102 1.45 2.59 -41.48
C GLY A 102 2.79 1.89 -41.65
N ARG A 103 3.16 1.56 -42.89
CA ARG A 103 4.47 0.94 -43.17
C ARG A 103 5.64 1.87 -42.83
N LYS A 104 5.49 3.17 -43.09
CA LYS A 104 6.50 4.18 -42.69
C LYS A 104 6.58 4.29 -41.16
N PHE A 105 5.44 4.39 -40.49
CA PHE A 105 5.35 4.45 -39.02
C PHE A 105 5.99 3.23 -38.36
N SER A 106 5.53 2.02 -38.67
CA SER A 106 6.06 0.78 -38.09
C SER A 106 7.53 0.54 -38.43
N ARG A 107 8.01 0.92 -39.62
CA ARG A 107 9.43 0.83 -39.97
C ARG A 107 10.26 1.82 -39.16
N PHE A 108 9.76 3.04 -38.97
CA PHE A 108 10.40 4.05 -38.15
C PHE A 108 10.54 3.58 -36.70
N MET A 109 9.45 3.10 -36.07
CA MET A 109 9.48 2.64 -34.67
C MET A 109 10.44 1.44 -34.49
N ARG A 110 10.43 0.49 -35.42
CA ARG A 110 11.40 -0.63 -35.39
C ARG A 110 12.86 -0.17 -35.52
N ARG A 111 13.12 0.86 -36.33
CA ARG A 111 14.47 1.44 -36.47
C ARG A 111 14.91 2.13 -35.17
N VAL A 112 14.01 2.86 -34.53
CA VAL A 112 14.26 3.54 -33.24
C VAL A 112 14.68 2.53 -32.17
N VAL A 113 14.03 1.37 -32.08
CA VAL A 113 14.34 0.34 -31.07
C VAL A 113 15.32 -0.74 -31.53
N ALA A 114 15.96 -0.59 -32.71
CA ALA A 114 16.77 -1.66 -33.31
C ALA A 114 17.94 -2.13 -32.41
N GLY A 115 18.47 -1.24 -31.56
CA GLY A 115 19.53 -1.55 -30.60
C GLY A 115 19.05 -2.13 -29.26
N CYS A 116 17.74 -2.15 -29.00
CA CYS A 116 17.19 -2.57 -27.71
C CYS A 116 17.10 -4.08 -27.58
N LYS A 117 17.59 -4.61 -26.46
CA LYS A 117 17.60 -6.05 -26.14
C LYS A 117 16.51 -6.47 -25.15
N ASP A 118 15.87 -5.51 -24.49
CA ASP A 118 14.82 -5.71 -23.51
C ASP A 118 13.71 -4.68 -23.64
N VAL A 119 12.59 -4.92 -22.94
CA VAL A 119 11.39 -4.06 -23.00
C VAL A 119 11.68 -2.68 -22.43
N THR A 120 12.45 -2.59 -21.33
CA THR A 120 12.78 -1.32 -20.67
C THR A 120 13.44 -0.35 -21.65
N CYS A 121 14.48 -0.82 -22.35
CA CYS A 121 15.16 -0.03 -23.38
C CYS A 121 14.19 0.43 -24.47
N ALA A 122 13.31 -0.46 -24.95
CA ALA A 122 12.37 -0.13 -26.01
C ALA A 122 11.36 0.94 -25.58
N VAL A 123 10.84 0.84 -24.34
CA VAL A 123 9.91 1.81 -23.76
C VAL A 123 10.57 3.18 -23.61
N GLU A 124 11.73 3.24 -22.96
CA GLU A 124 12.46 4.50 -22.72
C GLU A 124 12.90 5.16 -24.03
N THR A 125 13.36 4.36 -25.00
CA THR A 125 13.82 4.85 -26.30
C THR A 125 12.66 5.37 -27.13
N LEU A 126 11.52 4.66 -27.18
CA LEU A 126 10.34 5.18 -27.89
C LEU A 126 9.78 6.43 -27.21
N ASN A 127 9.72 6.49 -25.88
CA ASN A 127 9.26 7.70 -25.19
C ASN A 127 10.19 8.91 -25.41
N ARG A 128 11.45 8.68 -25.77
CA ARG A 128 12.41 9.74 -26.09
C ARG A 128 12.39 10.14 -27.57
N GLU A 129 12.28 9.16 -28.47
CA GLU A 129 12.64 9.37 -29.88
C GLU A 129 11.45 9.23 -30.84
N ALA A 130 10.35 8.59 -30.45
CA ALA A 130 9.20 8.35 -31.34
C ALA A 130 8.57 9.66 -31.84
N TRP A 131 8.59 10.72 -31.03
CA TRP A 131 8.04 12.05 -31.35
C TRP A 131 8.69 12.70 -32.57
N SER A 132 9.93 12.32 -32.90
CA SER A 132 10.67 12.78 -34.08
C SER A 132 10.22 12.14 -35.39
N TYR A 133 9.14 11.33 -35.37
CA TYR A 133 8.50 10.81 -36.57
C TYR A 133 8.01 11.93 -37.51
N THR A 134 7.66 13.09 -36.96
CA THR A 134 7.28 14.29 -37.71
C THR A 134 8.32 15.40 -37.58
N THR A 135 8.29 16.35 -38.53
CA THR A 135 9.04 17.60 -38.45
C THR A 135 8.07 18.79 -38.58
N PRO A 136 7.96 19.68 -37.56
CA PRO A 136 8.56 19.57 -36.22
C PRO A 136 8.08 18.32 -35.44
N PRO A 137 8.81 17.90 -34.38
CA PRO A 137 8.39 16.80 -33.52
C PRO A 137 7.01 17.04 -32.93
N ILE A 138 6.26 15.96 -32.68
CA ILE A 138 4.95 16.03 -32.05
C ILE A 138 5.12 16.59 -30.63
N LYS A 139 4.28 17.56 -30.25
CA LYS A 139 4.32 18.20 -28.93
C LYS A 139 2.98 18.24 -28.23
N PHE A 140 3.01 18.34 -26.91
CA PHE A 140 1.81 18.61 -26.13
C PHE A 140 1.17 19.94 -26.53
N ALA A 141 -0.14 19.92 -26.74
CA ALA A 141 -1.00 21.09 -26.81
C ALA A 141 -2.29 20.77 -26.06
N SER A 142 -2.69 21.64 -25.12
CA SER A 142 -3.93 21.43 -24.38
C SER A 142 -5.13 21.36 -25.34
N GLY A 143 -6.07 20.47 -25.05
CA GLY A 143 -7.33 20.42 -25.78
C GLY A 143 -8.13 21.71 -25.55
N THR A 144 -8.81 22.21 -26.57
CA THR A 144 -9.81 23.27 -26.36
C THR A 144 -11.04 22.63 -25.71
N GLY A 145 -11.67 23.29 -24.73
CA GLY A 145 -12.85 22.78 -24.01
C GLY A 145 -14.07 22.41 -24.88
N SER A 146 -14.03 22.70 -26.19
CA SER A 146 -15.03 22.37 -27.20
C SER A 146 -14.60 21.30 -28.22
N GLY A 147 -13.38 20.77 -28.14
CA GLY A 147 -12.82 19.86 -29.14
C GLY A 147 -12.97 18.38 -28.75
N LEU A 148 -13.35 17.54 -29.72
CA LEU A 148 -13.18 16.08 -29.64
C LEU A 148 -11.72 15.77 -29.26
N ASN A 149 -11.50 15.22 -28.07
CA ASN A 149 -10.17 14.80 -27.59
C ASN A 149 -9.80 13.37 -28.03
N ALA A 150 -10.69 12.68 -28.74
CA ALA A 150 -10.49 11.32 -29.25
C ALA A 150 -9.72 11.28 -30.57
N TYR A 151 -8.56 11.95 -30.64
CA TYR A 151 -7.76 12.00 -31.86
C TYR A 151 -7.25 10.61 -32.27
N SER A 152 -7.36 10.28 -33.55
CA SER A 152 -6.71 9.11 -34.12
C SER A 152 -5.18 9.30 -34.19
N LEU A 153 -4.42 8.22 -34.35
CA LEU A 153 -2.96 8.30 -34.52
C LEU A 153 -2.59 9.21 -35.69
N TYR A 154 -3.27 9.06 -36.83
CA TYR A 154 -3.00 9.81 -38.04
C TYR A 154 -3.36 11.29 -37.88
N GLU A 155 -4.43 11.62 -37.14
CA GLU A 155 -4.75 13.01 -36.80
C GLU A 155 -3.67 13.65 -35.92
N VAL A 156 -3.14 12.91 -34.93
CA VAL A 156 -2.01 13.39 -34.09
C VAL A 156 -0.76 13.64 -34.94
N ILE A 157 -0.45 12.73 -35.88
CA ILE A 157 0.68 12.86 -36.80
C ILE A 157 0.52 14.07 -37.73
N GLU A 158 -0.69 14.30 -38.25
CA GLU A 158 -0.99 15.41 -39.15
C GLU A 158 -0.87 16.76 -38.44
N ARG A 159 -1.45 16.87 -37.25
CA ARG A 159 -1.44 18.09 -36.43
C ARG A 159 -0.07 18.39 -35.84
N LYS A 160 0.74 17.37 -35.60
CA LYS A 160 2.05 17.46 -34.91
C LYS A 160 1.92 18.02 -33.48
N ASN A 161 0.72 18.01 -32.92
CA ASN A 161 0.46 18.30 -31.53
C ASN A 161 -0.84 17.62 -31.09
N SER A 162 -0.98 17.40 -29.78
CA SER A 162 -2.21 16.85 -29.20
C SER A 162 -2.27 17.03 -27.68
N SER A 163 -3.47 16.87 -27.12
CA SER A 163 -3.70 16.68 -25.69
C SER A 163 -3.02 15.41 -25.16
N CYS A 164 -3.00 15.25 -23.83
CA CYS A 164 -2.46 14.08 -23.14
C CYS A 164 -3.08 12.76 -23.66
N THR A 165 -4.37 12.75 -24.00
CA THR A 165 -5.05 11.62 -24.63
C THR A 165 -4.42 11.23 -25.97
N GLY A 166 -4.27 12.16 -26.91
CA GLY A 166 -3.71 11.83 -28.23
C GLY A 166 -2.20 11.54 -28.20
N LEU A 167 -1.44 12.14 -27.28
CA LEU A 167 -0.06 11.71 -27.02
C LEU A 167 0.00 10.28 -26.48
N SER A 168 -0.96 9.89 -25.62
CA SER A 168 -1.12 8.52 -25.14
C SER A 168 -1.41 7.55 -26.28
N ILE A 169 -2.33 7.90 -27.18
CA ILE A 169 -2.67 7.10 -28.37
C ILE A 169 -1.45 6.91 -29.28
N PHE A 170 -0.68 7.98 -29.51
CA PHE A 170 0.56 7.92 -30.29
C PHE A 170 1.58 6.95 -29.67
N LEU A 171 1.87 7.12 -28.38
CA LEU A 171 2.90 6.32 -27.71
C LEU A 171 2.47 4.85 -27.56
N VAL A 172 1.21 4.56 -27.21
CA VAL A 172 0.70 3.17 -27.17
C VAL A 172 0.78 2.53 -28.56
N SER A 173 0.42 3.25 -29.62
CA SER A 173 0.55 2.75 -30.99
C SER A 173 2.01 2.45 -31.36
N ALA A 174 2.95 3.32 -30.97
CA ALA A 174 4.37 3.13 -31.19
C ALA A 174 4.92 1.89 -30.45
N LEU A 175 4.55 1.72 -29.18
CA LEU A 175 4.94 0.57 -28.36
C LEU A 175 4.36 -0.74 -28.92
N ARG A 176 3.07 -0.77 -29.26
CA ARG A 176 2.40 -1.94 -29.82
C ARG A 176 2.93 -2.30 -31.22
N ALA A 177 3.36 -1.32 -32.01
CA ALA A 177 3.95 -1.55 -33.34
C ALA A 177 5.27 -2.35 -33.29
N VAL A 178 5.98 -2.33 -32.16
CA VAL A 178 7.21 -3.09 -31.93
C VAL A 178 7.02 -4.28 -30.99
N GLY A 179 5.78 -4.60 -30.62
CA GLY A 179 5.46 -5.75 -29.78
C GLY A 179 5.65 -5.53 -28.28
N VAL A 180 5.63 -4.29 -27.79
CA VAL A 180 5.58 -3.98 -26.35
C VAL A 180 4.12 -3.89 -25.89
N PRO A 181 3.71 -4.58 -24.80
CA PRO A 181 2.37 -4.45 -24.26
C PRO A 181 2.21 -3.08 -23.60
N ALA A 182 1.16 -2.36 -24.01
CA ALA A 182 0.90 -1.01 -23.52
C ALA A 182 -0.60 -0.72 -23.47
N ARG A 183 -1.01 0.17 -22.58
CA ARG A 183 -2.39 0.63 -22.41
C ARG A 183 -2.43 2.10 -22.01
N ILE A 184 -3.54 2.76 -22.32
CA ILE A 184 -3.81 4.13 -21.87
C ILE A 184 -4.37 4.08 -20.46
N VAL A 185 -3.89 4.97 -19.61
CA VAL A 185 -4.35 5.15 -18.23
C VAL A 185 -4.76 6.60 -18.05
N GLY A 186 -5.76 6.87 -17.22
CA GLY A 186 -6.17 8.23 -16.93
C GLY A 186 -7.01 8.37 -15.69
N THR A 187 -7.11 9.59 -15.19
CA THR A 187 -8.11 9.99 -14.20
C THR A 187 -9.05 11.01 -14.82
N PRO A 188 -10.38 10.86 -14.65
CA PRO A 188 -11.33 11.85 -15.13
C PRO A 188 -11.14 13.19 -14.42
N HIS A 189 -10.93 13.17 -13.09
CA HIS A 189 -10.72 14.38 -12.29
C HIS A 189 -9.78 14.16 -11.11
N TRP A 190 -8.80 15.06 -10.95
CA TRP A 190 -7.91 15.04 -9.79
C TRP A 190 -8.64 15.47 -8.51
N ASN A 191 -8.66 14.60 -7.49
CA ASN A 191 -9.16 14.94 -6.16
C ASN A 191 -8.14 15.81 -5.40
N LEU A 192 -8.18 17.12 -5.63
CA LEU A 192 -7.28 18.10 -5.01
C LEU A 192 -7.91 18.91 -3.86
N GLY A 193 -9.20 18.71 -3.61
CA GLY A 193 -9.96 19.40 -2.58
C GLY A 193 -10.46 20.80 -3.00
N PRO A 194 -11.41 21.37 -2.25
CA PRO A 194 -12.12 22.60 -2.63
C PRO A 194 -11.23 23.84 -2.68
N ASP A 195 -10.10 23.85 -1.97
CA ASP A 195 -9.15 24.97 -2.01
C ASP A 195 -8.40 25.06 -3.35
N LYS A 196 -8.22 23.92 -4.02
CA LYS A 196 -7.58 23.83 -5.33
C LYS A 196 -8.58 23.71 -6.48
N CYS A 197 -9.79 23.23 -6.18
CA CYS A 197 -10.92 23.10 -7.10
C CYS A 197 -12.16 23.87 -6.56
N PRO A 198 -12.13 25.20 -6.41
CA PRO A 198 -13.27 25.95 -5.86
C PRO A 198 -14.56 25.82 -6.70
N HIS A 199 -14.45 25.52 -8.00
CA HIS A 199 -15.56 25.22 -8.91
C HIS A 199 -15.64 23.72 -9.25
N GLY A 200 -14.98 22.88 -8.45
CA GLY A 200 -14.96 21.42 -8.60
C GLY A 200 -14.26 20.96 -9.88
N ASP A 201 -14.87 19.98 -10.54
CA ASP A 201 -14.32 19.27 -11.71
C ASP A 201 -14.12 20.16 -12.96
N ALA A 202 -14.62 21.41 -12.94
CA ALA A 202 -14.46 22.40 -14.00
C ALA A 202 -13.15 23.21 -13.93
N ASP A 203 -12.42 23.16 -12.80
CA ASP A 203 -11.15 23.87 -12.66
C ASP A 203 -10.01 23.10 -13.35
N ASP A 204 -9.17 23.79 -14.12
CA ASP A 204 -8.06 23.21 -14.89
C ASP A 204 -7.12 22.35 -14.03
N ALA A 205 -6.91 22.73 -12.76
CA ALA A 205 -6.06 22.00 -11.82
C ALA A 205 -6.62 20.59 -11.50
N CYS A 206 -7.92 20.40 -11.67
CA CYS A 206 -8.68 19.21 -11.31
C CYS A 206 -9.26 18.50 -12.53
N GLY A 207 -8.93 18.99 -13.72
CA GLY A 207 -9.28 18.40 -14.99
C GLY A 207 -8.67 17.02 -15.21
N ASN A 208 -9.09 16.40 -16.30
CA ASN A 208 -8.66 15.05 -16.65
C ASN A 208 -7.18 15.00 -17.02
N HIS A 209 -6.59 13.83 -16.85
CA HIS A 209 -5.24 13.58 -17.35
C HIS A 209 -5.09 12.12 -17.76
N ASP A 210 -4.53 11.90 -18.95
CA ASP A 210 -4.21 10.59 -19.50
C ASP A 210 -2.70 10.42 -19.67
N TRP A 211 -2.21 9.22 -19.43
CA TRP A 211 -0.82 8.80 -19.64
C TRP A 211 -0.74 7.35 -20.16
N VAL A 212 0.47 6.80 -20.31
CA VAL A 212 0.69 5.41 -20.78
C VAL A 212 1.15 4.52 -19.63
N GLU A 213 0.64 3.29 -19.59
CA GLU A 213 1.32 2.19 -18.92
C GLU A 213 1.91 1.21 -19.94
N ALA A 214 3.16 0.80 -19.72
CA ALA A 214 3.83 -0.26 -20.47
C ALA A 214 4.17 -1.43 -19.55
N PHE A 215 4.08 -2.66 -20.06
CA PHE A 215 4.42 -3.85 -19.27
C PHE A 215 5.86 -4.29 -19.48
N ILE A 216 6.66 -4.26 -18.42
CA ILE A 216 8.03 -4.73 -18.37
C ILE A 216 8.10 -6.01 -17.52
N PRO A 217 8.29 -7.19 -18.13
CA PRO A 217 8.17 -8.49 -17.45
C PRO A 217 9.20 -8.72 -16.33
N ASP A 218 10.36 -8.05 -16.42
CA ASP A 218 11.45 -8.21 -15.47
C ASP A 218 11.34 -7.27 -14.26
N LEU A 219 10.35 -6.38 -14.26
CA LEU A 219 10.14 -5.45 -13.16
C LEU A 219 9.22 -6.01 -12.06
N PRO A 220 9.45 -5.58 -10.82
CA PRO A 220 8.54 -5.83 -9.70
C PRO A 220 7.07 -5.42 -9.95
N TYR A 221 6.17 -5.80 -9.03
CA TYR A 221 4.75 -5.42 -9.02
C TYR A 221 3.91 -5.91 -10.22
N ARG A 222 4.33 -7.01 -10.86
CA ARG A 222 3.72 -7.52 -12.10
C ARG A 222 3.83 -6.52 -13.25
N GLY A 223 4.96 -5.82 -13.36
CA GLY A 223 5.50 -5.30 -14.63
C GLY A 223 4.89 -4.03 -15.23
N TRP A 224 3.71 -3.55 -14.82
CA TRP A 224 3.14 -2.31 -15.38
C TRP A 224 3.86 -1.05 -14.85
N VAL A 225 4.48 -0.29 -15.74
CA VAL A 225 5.15 0.98 -15.43
C VAL A 225 4.46 2.16 -16.08
N MET A 226 4.39 3.26 -15.35
CA MET A 226 3.92 4.54 -15.88
C MET A 226 4.99 5.16 -16.77
N VAL A 227 4.55 5.70 -17.91
CA VAL A 227 5.35 6.41 -18.89
C VAL A 227 4.69 7.77 -19.15
N ASP A 228 5.36 8.83 -18.69
CA ASP A 228 4.96 10.22 -18.92
C ASP A 228 5.38 10.64 -20.33
N GLN A 229 4.41 10.96 -21.19
CA GLN A 229 4.65 11.19 -22.62
C GLN A 229 5.29 12.53 -22.90
N ASP A 230 6.14 12.58 -23.92
CA ASP A 230 6.90 13.79 -24.33
C ASP A 230 7.72 14.40 -23.17
N ASN A 231 8.01 13.61 -22.14
CA ASN A 231 8.83 13.99 -20.99
C ASN A 231 9.98 12.98 -20.78
N PRO A 232 10.96 12.92 -21.71
CA PRO A 232 12.02 11.91 -21.67
C PRO A 232 13.01 12.06 -20.50
N LYS A 233 12.90 13.15 -19.73
CA LYS A 233 13.69 13.36 -18.50
C LYS A 233 13.05 12.68 -17.30
N SER A 234 11.77 12.32 -17.37
CA SER A 234 11.10 11.54 -16.33
C SER A 234 11.54 10.08 -16.40
N ALA A 235 12.08 9.59 -15.29
CA ALA A 235 12.28 8.16 -15.11
C ALA A 235 10.93 7.42 -15.22
N LEU A 236 10.93 6.16 -15.62
CA LEU A 236 9.73 5.31 -15.54
C LEU A 236 9.17 5.37 -14.11
N ASN A 237 7.83 5.40 -13.98
CA ASN A 237 7.13 5.61 -12.71
C ASN A 237 7.34 6.98 -12.03
N ALA A 238 7.93 7.96 -12.71
CA ALA A 238 7.99 9.34 -12.27
C ALA A 238 7.17 10.26 -13.20
N SER A 239 6.36 11.12 -12.62
CA SER A 239 5.66 12.23 -13.28
C SER A 239 5.26 13.25 -12.22
N TRP A 240 4.78 14.41 -12.63
CA TRP A 240 4.36 15.50 -11.75
C TRP A 240 3.27 15.08 -10.77
N PHE A 241 2.47 14.07 -11.12
CA PHE A 241 1.40 13.54 -10.28
C PHE A 241 1.79 12.37 -9.37
N SER A 242 3.07 11.95 -9.41
CA SER A 242 3.58 10.83 -8.61
C SER A 242 4.52 11.32 -7.50
N PRO A 243 4.26 11.00 -6.22
CA PRO A 243 3.07 10.30 -5.73
C PRO A 243 1.85 11.20 -5.58
N ILE A 244 2.03 12.52 -5.55
CA ILE A 244 0.97 13.50 -5.34
C ILE A 244 0.68 14.18 -6.68
N PRO A 245 -0.60 14.33 -7.11
CA PRO A 245 -1.82 14.03 -6.33
C PRO A 245 -2.40 12.63 -6.50
N ALA A 246 -1.70 11.69 -7.15
CA ALA A 246 -2.24 10.34 -7.34
C ALA A 246 -2.63 9.62 -6.03
N ILE A 247 -1.94 9.89 -4.91
CA ILE A 247 -2.33 9.37 -3.59
C ILE A 247 -3.66 9.91 -3.05
N TYR A 248 -4.19 11.01 -3.58
CA TYR A 248 -5.46 11.60 -3.14
C TYR A 248 -6.66 11.08 -3.92
N GLN A 249 -6.43 10.32 -4.99
CA GLN A 249 -7.48 9.67 -5.77
C GLN A 249 -8.29 8.72 -4.87
N ILE A 250 -9.57 8.56 -5.17
CA ILE A 250 -10.51 7.75 -4.41
C ILE A 250 -10.84 6.51 -5.24
N ASP A 251 -10.23 5.39 -4.84
CA ASP A 251 -10.43 4.06 -5.41
C ASP A 251 -11.92 3.65 -5.40
N GLY A 252 -12.41 3.10 -6.52
CA GLY A 252 -13.81 2.67 -6.69
C GLY A 252 -14.81 3.79 -6.97
N THR A 253 -14.38 5.01 -7.32
CA THR A 253 -15.26 6.15 -7.65
C THR A 253 -15.15 6.55 -9.11
N MET A 254 -16.28 6.93 -9.72
CA MET A 254 -16.33 7.26 -11.15
C MET A 254 -15.38 8.42 -11.50
N ASN A 255 -15.46 9.52 -10.75
CA ASN A 255 -14.73 10.76 -11.09
C ASN A 255 -13.27 10.77 -10.63
N HIS A 256 -12.93 10.09 -9.53
CA HIS A 256 -11.64 10.25 -8.86
C HIS A 256 -10.83 8.95 -8.73
N SER A 257 -11.16 7.92 -9.51
CA SER A 257 -10.30 6.75 -9.68
C SER A 257 -9.36 6.92 -10.87
N ILE A 258 -8.28 6.14 -10.86
CA ILE A 258 -7.37 6.01 -12.00
C ILE A 258 -7.73 4.74 -12.76
N TYR A 259 -8.02 4.89 -14.04
CA TYR A 259 -8.49 3.84 -14.92
C TYR A 259 -7.40 3.45 -15.91
N ALA A 260 -7.24 2.15 -16.18
CA ALA A 260 -6.41 1.66 -17.28
C ALA A 260 -7.27 0.93 -18.30
N SER A 261 -7.23 1.38 -19.56
CA SER A 261 -7.98 0.79 -20.67
C SER A 261 -7.67 -0.70 -20.86
N SER A 262 -8.67 -1.47 -21.29
CA SER A 262 -8.57 -2.90 -21.59
C SER A 262 -9.40 -3.23 -22.82
N TYR A 263 -8.87 -4.07 -23.71
CA TYR A 263 -9.62 -4.48 -24.90
C TYR A 263 -10.68 -5.54 -24.56
N ALA A 264 -10.27 -6.59 -23.84
CA ALA A 264 -11.18 -7.60 -23.30
C ALA A 264 -11.69 -7.24 -21.89
N PRO A 265 -12.81 -7.84 -21.45
CA PRO A 265 -13.34 -7.69 -20.09
C PRO A 265 -12.29 -8.00 -19.01
N PRO A 266 -11.96 -7.03 -18.14
CA PRO A 266 -11.06 -7.22 -17.01
C PRO A 266 -11.41 -8.42 -16.13
N GLU A 267 -12.70 -8.72 -15.93
CA GLU A 267 -13.17 -9.87 -15.14
C GLU A 267 -12.76 -11.20 -15.77
N MET A 268 -12.68 -11.26 -17.09
CA MET A 268 -12.20 -12.43 -17.82
C MET A 268 -10.68 -12.55 -17.72
N LEU A 269 -9.97 -11.44 -17.93
CA LEU A 269 -8.51 -11.39 -17.84
C LEU A 269 -8.01 -11.70 -16.43
N GLN A 270 -8.70 -11.22 -15.39
CA GLN A 270 -8.35 -11.46 -13.99
C GLN A 270 -8.38 -12.95 -13.61
N ARG A 271 -9.20 -13.76 -14.31
CA ARG A 271 -9.31 -15.20 -14.10
C ARG A 271 -8.22 -15.99 -14.84
N ASP A 272 -7.53 -15.38 -15.81
CA ASP A 272 -6.42 -16.01 -16.52
C ASP A 272 -5.13 -15.88 -15.70
N GLU A 273 -4.60 -17.02 -15.26
CA GLU A 273 -3.37 -17.09 -14.46
C GLU A 273 -2.14 -16.48 -15.15
N ASN A 274 -2.17 -16.40 -16.49
CA ASN A 274 -1.08 -15.86 -17.30
C ASN A 274 -1.26 -14.36 -17.58
N TYR A 275 -2.34 -13.73 -17.13
CA TYR A 275 -2.52 -12.29 -17.28
C TYR A 275 -1.97 -11.54 -16.06
N PHE A 276 -1.03 -10.64 -16.30
CA PHE A 276 -0.41 -9.85 -15.24
C PHE A 276 -1.25 -8.60 -14.94
N VAL A 277 -2.16 -8.72 -13.97
CA VAL A 277 -3.11 -7.64 -13.61
C VAL A 277 -2.45 -6.37 -13.05
N GLY A 278 -1.28 -6.48 -12.40
CA GLY A 278 -0.70 -5.42 -11.53
C GLY A 278 -1.16 -5.57 -10.08
N ILE A 279 -0.37 -5.08 -9.12
CA ILE A 279 -0.72 -5.15 -7.68
C ILE A 279 -1.78 -4.08 -7.35
N GLY A 280 -2.87 -4.50 -6.70
CA GLY A 280 -3.98 -3.63 -6.30
C GLY A 280 -4.99 -3.34 -7.41
N ASN A 281 -4.63 -3.66 -8.65
CA ASN A 281 -5.50 -3.46 -9.81
C ASN A 281 -6.67 -4.46 -9.77
N LYS A 282 -7.85 -3.97 -10.11
CA LYS A 282 -9.10 -4.74 -10.13
C LYS A 282 -9.99 -4.27 -11.28
N PRO A 283 -10.95 -5.09 -11.74
CA PRO A 283 -12.01 -4.59 -12.61
C PRO A 283 -12.70 -3.39 -11.95
N THR A 284 -12.93 -2.32 -12.71
CA THR A 284 -13.69 -1.19 -12.18
C THR A 284 -15.14 -1.59 -11.89
N PRO A 285 -15.76 -1.13 -10.79
CA PRO A 285 -17.18 -1.40 -10.52
C PRO A 285 -18.12 -0.86 -11.60
N PHE A 286 -17.66 0.08 -12.43
CA PHE A 286 -18.43 0.68 -13.52
C PHE A 286 -18.28 -0.07 -14.86
N GLY A 287 -17.33 -1.01 -14.95
CA GLY A 287 -17.05 -1.82 -16.15
C GLY A 287 -16.41 -1.10 -17.34
N HIS A 288 -16.22 0.22 -17.30
CA HIS A 288 -15.72 1.02 -18.42
C HIS A 288 -14.73 2.13 -18.02
N PHE A 289 -13.98 2.63 -18.99
CA PHE A 289 -13.09 3.79 -18.89
C PHE A 289 -13.93 5.06 -19.06
N PRO A 290 -13.99 5.96 -18.07
CA PRO A 290 -14.74 7.21 -18.23
C PRO A 290 -14.05 8.15 -19.21
N LEU A 291 -14.75 8.55 -20.28
CA LEU A 291 -14.26 9.51 -21.26
C LEU A 291 -14.87 10.88 -20.94
N VAL A 292 -14.05 11.84 -20.50
CA VAL A 292 -14.60 13.14 -20.03
C VAL A 292 -15.28 13.97 -21.11
N TRP A 293 -15.02 13.66 -22.39
CA TRP A 293 -15.69 14.26 -23.54
C TRP A 293 -16.93 13.48 -23.99
N ASP A 294 -17.18 12.28 -23.45
CA ASP A 294 -18.31 11.41 -23.80
C ASP A 294 -18.64 10.47 -22.62
N TRP A 295 -19.13 11.04 -21.52
CA TRP A 295 -19.44 10.31 -20.28
C TRP A 295 -20.48 9.20 -20.45
N GLY A 296 -21.31 9.26 -21.49
CA GLY A 296 -22.31 8.22 -21.80
C GLY A 296 -21.70 6.98 -22.45
N ASN A 297 -20.43 7.04 -22.86
CA ASN A 297 -19.78 5.97 -23.57
C ASN A 297 -19.25 4.88 -22.63
N THR A 298 -19.82 3.69 -22.75
CA THR A 298 -19.43 2.51 -21.96
C THR A 298 -18.68 1.47 -22.78
N ALA A 299 -18.29 1.79 -24.01
CA ALA A 299 -17.69 0.84 -24.95
C ALA A 299 -16.24 0.47 -24.62
N VAL A 300 -15.51 1.38 -23.96
CA VAL A 300 -14.11 1.18 -23.58
C VAL A 300 -14.06 0.52 -22.22
N ARG A 301 -13.52 -0.69 -22.11
CA ARG A 301 -13.43 -1.41 -20.83
C ARG A 301 -12.22 -0.93 -20.03
N ALA A 302 -12.25 -1.03 -18.70
CA ALA A 302 -11.12 -0.59 -17.88
C ALA A 302 -10.90 -1.36 -16.57
N TRP A 303 -9.64 -1.40 -16.18
CA TRP A 303 -9.20 -1.68 -14.82
C TRP A 303 -9.29 -0.42 -13.98
N ASP A 304 -9.66 -0.54 -12.70
CA ASP A 304 -9.29 0.44 -11.67
C ASP A 304 -7.89 0.11 -11.17
N VAL A 305 -6.97 1.06 -11.33
CA VAL A 305 -5.57 0.95 -10.96
C VAL A 305 -5.17 1.95 -9.86
N SER A 306 -6.14 2.61 -9.24
CA SER A 306 -5.93 3.64 -8.20
C SER A 306 -5.00 3.15 -7.09
N GLU A 307 -5.23 1.93 -6.58
CA GLU A 307 -4.41 1.35 -5.52
C GLU A 307 -2.93 1.23 -5.94
N SER A 308 -2.65 0.90 -7.21
CA SER A 308 -1.27 0.83 -7.70
C SER A 308 -0.59 2.20 -7.61
N TYR A 309 -1.28 3.27 -7.97
CA TYR A 309 -0.72 4.63 -7.98
C TYR A 309 -0.62 5.24 -6.59
N GLN A 310 -1.62 5.00 -5.73
CA GLN A 310 -1.55 5.35 -4.30
C GLN A 310 -0.36 4.66 -3.61
N ASN A 311 -0.01 3.46 -4.07
CA ASN A 311 1.13 2.67 -3.58
C ASN A 311 2.40 2.80 -4.45
N ARG A 312 2.49 3.75 -5.39
CA ARG A 312 3.72 4.00 -6.19
C ARG A 312 4.67 5.02 -5.55
N GLY A 313 4.18 5.84 -4.61
CA GLY A 313 5.01 6.67 -3.71
C GLY A 313 5.80 5.88 -2.65
N ASP A 314 5.95 4.60 -2.90
CA ASP A 314 6.12 3.57 -1.92
C ASP A 314 7.05 2.51 -2.57
N PRO A 315 8.34 2.45 -2.16
CA PRO A 315 9.31 1.46 -2.67
C PRO A 315 9.03 -0.01 -2.28
N ARG A 316 7.84 -0.35 -1.79
CA ARG A 316 7.63 -1.42 -0.80
C ARG A 316 6.95 -2.71 -1.29
N GLY A 317 6.64 -2.87 -2.56
CA GLY A 317 6.22 -4.17 -3.15
C GLY A 317 7.16 -4.74 -4.20
N CYS A 318 8.37 -4.18 -4.33
CA CYS A 318 9.37 -4.59 -5.31
C CYS A 318 10.11 -5.87 -4.95
N GLU A 319 10.29 -6.14 -3.67
CA GLU A 319 11.18 -7.19 -3.19
C GLU A 319 10.42 -8.35 -2.58
N LEU A 320 9.09 -8.26 -2.44
CA LEU A 320 8.27 -9.36 -1.96
C LEU A 320 8.33 -10.57 -2.90
N THR A 321 8.33 -10.33 -4.22
CA THR A 321 8.47 -11.38 -5.24
C THR A 321 9.89 -11.95 -5.28
N LYS A 322 10.92 -11.13 -5.01
CA LYS A 322 12.32 -11.58 -4.90
C LYS A 322 12.52 -12.46 -3.66
N PHE A 323 11.95 -12.08 -2.52
CA PHE A 323 11.99 -12.83 -1.26
C PHE A 323 11.39 -14.24 -1.40
N LEU A 324 10.19 -14.37 -1.98
CA LEU A 324 9.53 -15.68 -2.17
C LEU A 324 10.30 -16.60 -3.11
N SER A 325 10.92 -16.08 -4.18
CA SER A 325 11.72 -16.90 -5.11
C SER A 325 13.05 -17.40 -4.53
N VAL A 326 13.67 -16.64 -3.63
CA VAL A 326 14.96 -16.98 -3.00
C VAL A 326 14.75 -17.94 -1.82
N PHE A 327 13.65 -17.81 -1.08
CA PHE A 327 13.30 -18.68 0.03
C PHE A 327 12.92 -20.10 -0.45
N GLU A 328 12.19 -20.24 -1.56
CA GLU A 328 11.93 -21.53 -2.22
C GLU A 328 13.23 -22.25 -2.62
N HIS A 329 14.22 -21.53 -3.17
CA HIS A 329 15.49 -22.11 -3.62
C HIS A 329 16.44 -22.50 -2.46
N SER A 330 16.47 -21.74 -1.38
CA SER A 330 17.37 -22.03 -0.24
C SER A 330 16.87 -23.18 0.64
N CYS A 331 15.55 -23.41 0.71
CA CYS A 331 14.97 -24.52 1.47
C CYS A 331 14.90 -25.84 0.67
N ALA A 332 14.81 -25.78 -0.67
CA ALA A 332 14.78 -26.98 -1.51
C ALA A 332 16.09 -27.79 -1.49
N GLY A 333 17.22 -27.18 -1.12
CA GLY A 333 18.53 -27.84 -1.06
C GLY A 333 18.87 -28.54 0.27
N ARG A 334 18.03 -28.45 1.31
CA ARG A 334 18.37 -28.95 2.66
C ARG A 334 17.38 -29.93 3.30
N TYR A 335 16.27 -30.28 2.66
CA TYR A 335 15.31 -31.24 3.22
C TYR A 335 15.00 -32.35 2.21
N PRO A 336 15.35 -33.61 2.49
CA PRO A 336 14.93 -34.75 1.67
C PRO A 336 13.40 -34.87 1.67
N ALA A 337 12.86 -35.38 0.57
CA ALA A 337 11.46 -35.30 0.17
C ALA A 337 10.42 -36.04 1.07
N GLU A 338 10.80 -36.51 2.27
CA GLU A 338 10.00 -37.46 3.05
C GLU A 338 9.57 -37.01 4.46
N SER A 339 9.85 -35.79 4.91
CA SER A 339 9.55 -35.38 6.30
C SER A 339 8.20 -34.68 6.51
N GLY A 340 7.12 -35.47 6.53
CA GLY A 340 5.99 -35.25 7.46
C GLY A 340 4.84 -34.29 7.08
N PRO A 341 3.78 -34.24 7.92
CA PRO A 341 2.52 -33.53 7.64
C PRO A 341 2.66 -32.00 7.43
N ASP A 342 3.77 -31.40 7.87
CA ASP A 342 4.00 -29.96 7.78
C ASP A 342 4.48 -29.49 6.40
N THR A 343 5.17 -30.35 5.63
CA THR A 343 5.54 -30.05 4.23
C THR A 343 4.32 -30.04 3.31
N LEU A 344 3.32 -30.90 3.61
CA LEU A 344 2.06 -30.97 2.86
C LEU A 344 1.16 -29.76 3.17
N LYS A 345 1.18 -29.26 4.42
CA LYS A 345 0.52 -28.02 4.83
C LYS A 345 1.15 -26.79 4.17
N MET A 346 2.47 -26.68 4.12
CA MET A 346 3.16 -25.61 3.40
C MET A 346 2.82 -25.64 1.90
N LYS A 347 2.84 -26.82 1.25
CA LYS A 347 2.48 -26.95 -0.18
C LYS A 347 1.02 -26.56 -0.48
N ARG A 348 0.07 -26.87 0.42
CA ARG A 348 -1.33 -26.41 0.31
C ARG A 348 -1.43 -24.90 0.51
N LEU A 349 -0.68 -24.32 1.45
CA LEU A 349 -0.66 -22.88 1.70
C LEU A 349 -0.14 -22.08 0.48
N PHE A 350 0.95 -22.54 -0.15
CA PHE A 350 1.48 -21.99 -1.40
C PHE A 350 0.57 -22.18 -2.63
N SER A 351 -0.45 -23.04 -2.56
CA SER A 351 -1.50 -23.12 -3.59
C SER A 351 -2.66 -22.15 -3.35
N THR A 352 -2.91 -21.75 -2.09
CA THR A 352 -3.93 -20.74 -1.72
C THR A 352 -3.41 -19.31 -1.79
N ILE A 353 -2.13 -19.09 -1.55
CA ILE A 353 -1.43 -17.84 -1.88
C ILE A 353 -1.16 -17.92 -3.37
N ASN A 354 -1.90 -17.19 -4.21
CA ASN A 354 -1.86 -17.29 -5.67
C ASN A 354 -0.52 -16.82 -6.27
N VAL A 355 0.52 -17.62 -6.05
CA VAL A 355 1.90 -17.45 -6.49
C VAL A 355 2.39 -18.83 -6.90
N ARG A 356 2.14 -19.22 -8.15
CA ARG A 356 2.93 -20.25 -8.84
C ARG A 356 3.21 -19.82 -10.27
N PRO A 357 4.46 -20.00 -10.74
CA PRO A 357 4.73 -20.20 -12.16
C PRO A 357 5.44 -21.56 -12.39
N ALA A 358 4.80 -22.45 -13.14
CA ALA A 358 5.43 -23.69 -13.64
C ALA A 358 6.42 -23.43 -14.80
N SER A 359 6.32 -22.28 -15.49
CA SER A 359 7.13 -21.94 -16.66
C SER A 359 8.48 -21.30 -16.34
N TRP A 360 8.61 -20.68 -15.16
CA TRP A 360 9.86 -20.09 -14.66
C TRP A 360 10.82 -21.16 -14.11
N GLN A 361 10.28 -22.27 -13.61
CA GLN A 361 11.07 -23.39 -13.08
C GLN A 361 11.84 -24.11 -14.18
N LEU A 362 11.24 -24.44 -15.32
CA LEU A 362 11.87 -25.34 -16.30
C LEU A 362 13.08 -24.75 -17.04
N SER A 363 13.09 -23.46 -17.34
CA SER A 363 14.16 -22.84 -18.14
C SER A 363 15.38 -22.45 -17.29
N ARG A 364 15.19 -22.06 -16.02
CA ARG A 364 16.28 -21.74 -15.08
C ARG A 364 16.80 -22.96 -14.33
N GLN A 365 15.95 -23.95 -14.05
CA GLN A 365 16.39 -25.22 -13.45
C GLN A 365 17.33 -25.98 -14.39
N ALA A 366 17.09 -25.95 -15.71
CA ALA A 366 18.01 -26.52 -16.69
C ALA A 366 19.37 -25.79 -16.73
N GLU A 367 19.38 -24.46 -16.66
CA GLU A 367 20.61 -23.65 -16.62
C GLU A 367 21.40 -23.84 -15.32
N LEU A 368 20.70 -23.97 -14.18
CA LEU A 368 21.30 -24.20 -12.87
C LEU A 368 21.79 -25.64 -12.68
N GLN A 369 21.06 -26.62 -13.22
CA GLN A 369 21.50 -28.03 -13.28
C GLN A 369 22.73 -28.18 -14.18
N GLN A 370 22.83 -27.40 -15.26
CA GLN A 370 24.02 -27.37 -16.10
C GLN A 370 25.22 -26.77 -15.34
N LYS A 371 25.08 -25.61 -14.68
CA LYS A 371 26.17 -24.99 -13.90
C LYS A 371 26.63 -25.82 -12.70
N LEU A 372 25.73 -26.60 -12.09
CA LEU A 372 26.07 -27.58 -11.04
C LEU A 372 26.78 -28.82 -11.62
N LYS A 373 26.40 -29.27 -12.82
CA LYS A 373 27.13 -30.33 -13.56
C LYS A 373 28.51 -29.86 -14.01
N ASP A 374 28.67 -28.57 -14.29
CA ASP A 374 29.92 -27.94 -14.69
C ASP A 374 30.85 -27.62 -13.48
N GLY A 375 30.45 -28.01 -12.25
CA GLY A 375 31.30 -27.96 -11.06
C GLY A 375 31.40 -26.61 -10.34
N CYS A 376 30.52 -25.64 -10.64
CA CYS A 376 30.52 -24.35 -9.96
C CYS A 376 30.08 -24.46 -8.49
N ASP A 377 30.77 -23.73 -7.60
CA ASP A 377 30.44 -23.63 -6.17
C ASP A 377 29.03 -23.05 -5.96
N PRO A 378 28.12 -23.77 -5.28
CA PRO A 378 26.77 -23.31 -4.96
C PRO A 378 26.73 -21.93 -4.26
N ALA A 379 27.77 -21.57 -3.51
CA ALA A 379 27.87 -20.26 -2.87
C ALA A 379 28.16 -19.13 -3.88
N GLU A 380 28.84 -19.41 -4.99
CA GLU A 380 29.13 -18.43 -6.05
C GLU A 380 27.92 -18.14 -6.93
N ILE A 381 27.09 -19.16 -7.13
CA ILE A 381 25.78 -19.06 -7.79
C ILE A 381 24.84 -18.18 -6.96
N ALA A 382 24.85 -18.31 -5.63
CA ALA A 382 24.06 -17.48 -4.70
C ALA A 382 24.58 -16.02 -4.59
N ARG A 383 25.91 -15.81 -4.66
CA ARG A 383 26.57 -14.49 -4.59
C ARG A 383 26.15 -13.54 -5.72
N SER A 384 25.88 -14.04 -6.93
CA SER A 384 25.57 -13.22 -8.11
C SER A 384 24.11 -12.73 -8.19
N HIS A 385 23.21 -13.20 -7.34
CA HIS A 385 21.75 -13.00 -7.49
C HIS A 385 21.08 -12.18 -6.38
N LEU A 386 21.80 -11.71 -5.35
CA LEU A 386 21.25 -11.00 -4.18
C LEU A 386 21.57 -9.49 -4.22
N GLY A 387 20.62 -8.66 -4.64
CA GLY A 387 20.67 -7.20 -4.50
C GLY A 387 19.72 -6.70 -3.39
N VAL A 388 20.29 -5.95 -2.43
CA VAL A 388 19.74 -5.12 -1.31
C VAL A 388 18.21 -5.08 -1.12
N MET A 389 17.74 -5.45 0.10
CA MET A 389 16.32 -5.47 0.56
C MET A 389 15.89 -4.25 1.42
N SER A 390 14.59 -4.12 1.74
CA SER A 390 13.83 -2.95 2.25
C SER A 390 12.58 -3.27 3.10
N VAL A 391 12.43 -2.58 4.26
CA VAL A 391 11.42 -2.59 5.38
C VAL A 391 10.02 -3.08 5.08
N SER A 392 9.56 -2.83 3.88
CA SER A 392 8.14 -2.75 3.65
C SER A 392 7.61 -3.82 2.70
N ASN A 393 8.53 -4.52 2.02
CA ASN A 393 8.24 -5.77 1.35
C ASN A 393 7.82 -6.85 2.35
N ILE A 394 8.46 -6.86 3.53
CA ILE A 394 8.06 -7.72 4.63
C ILE A 394 6.65 -7.30 5.10
N ASN A 395 6.42 -6.02 5.42
CA ASN A 395 5.10 -5.54 5.86
C ASN A 395 3.95 -5.81 4.87
N LEU A 396 4.19 -5.77 3.55
CA LEU A 396 3.16 -6.02 2.53
C LEU A 396 2.79 -7.52 2.45
N ALA A 397 3.76 -8.44 2.56
CA ALA A 397 3.44 -9.87 2.78
C ALA A 397 2.62 -10.04 4.05
N MET A 398 3.07 -9.40 5.13
CA MET A 398 2.46 -9.55 6.44
C MET A 398 1.02 -9.05 6.47
N ASN A 399 0.73 -7.92 5.81
CA ASN A 399 -0.62 -7.36 5.75
C ASN A 399 -1.55 -8.19 4.84
N LYS A 400 -1.05 -8.74 3.72
CA LYS A 400 -1.83 -9.65 2.87
C LYS A 400 -2.16 -10.97 3.58
N LEU A 401 -1.24 -11.50 4.38
CA LEU A 401 -1.45 -12.71 5.17
C LEU A 401 -2.37 -12.46 6.38
N ARG A 402 -2.27 -11.29 7.02
CA ARG A 402 -3.24 -10.84 8.05
C ARG A 402 -4.66 -10.72 7.52
N ALA A 403 -4.82 -10.18 6.31
CA ALA A 403 -6.12 -10.05 5.66
C ALA A 403 -6.78 -11.40 5.34
N GLN A 404 -6.00 -12.47 5.19
CA GLN A 404 -6.50 -13.82 4.89
C GLN A 404 -7.02 -14.60 6.12
N ARG A 405 -7.03 -14.03 7.34
CA ARG A 405 -7.54 -14.66 8.59
C ARG A 405 -7.12 -16.12 8.78
N SER A 406 -5.92 -16.54 8.34
CA SER A 406 -5.47 -17.94 8.40
C SER A 406 -4.43 -18.19 9.50
N ARG A 407 -4.36 -19.45 9.91
CA ARG A 407 -3.64 -20.04 11.05
C ARG A 407 -2.09 -20.04 10.92
N ASP A 408 -1.49 -19.07 10.23
CA ASP A 408 -0.09 -19.14 9.74
C ASP A 408 0.88 -18.12 10.36
N VAL A 409 0.49 -17.47 11.47
CA VAL A 409 1.36 -16.51 12.20
C VAL A 409 2.68 -17.15 12.63
N GLU A 410 2.66 -18.44 13.00
CA GLU A 410 3.85 -19.20 13.43
C GLU A 410 4.88 -19.42 12.31
N ILE A 411 4.42 -19.62 11.08
CA ILE A 411 5.30 -19.79 9.92
C ILE A 411 6.06 -18.48 9.65
N LEU A 412 5.40 -17.34 9.82
CA LEU A 412 5.97 -16.02 9.58
C LEU A 412 6.97 -15.60 10.66
N ILE A 413 6.72 -16.01 11.90
CA ILE A 413 7.67 -15.88 13.01
C ILE A 413 8.93 -16.71 12.74
N GLU A 414 8.77 -17.95 12.28
CA GLU A 414 9.89 -18.84 11.95
C GLU A 414 10.72 -18.33 10.76
N LEU A 415 10.06 -17.78 9.73
CA LEU A 415 10.72 -17.10 8.60
C LEU A 415 11.54 -15.89 9.05
N GLY A 416 10.95 -15.01 9.88
CA GLY A 416 11.65 -13.85 10.43
C GLY A 416 12.83 -14.25 11.32
N ARG A 417 12.69 -15.32 12.12
CA ARG A 417 13.77 -15.88 12.94
C ARG A 417 14.93 -16.40 12.10
N ARG A 418 14.67 -17.20 11.07
CA ARG A 418 15.73 -17.75 10.20
C ARG A 418 16.45 -16.67 9.39
N LEU A 419 15.77 -15.61 9.00
CA LEU A 419 16.39 -14.45 8.34
C LEU A 419 17.40 -13.76 9.26
N LEU A 420 17.00 -13.53 10.52
CA LEU A 420 17.85 -12.92 11.53
C LEU A 420 19.06 -13.81 11.88
N GLU A 421 18.86 -15.12 11.99
CA GLU A 421 19.95 -16.10 12.21
C GLU A 421 20.92 -16.16 11.02
N PHE A 422 20.41 -16.13 9.79
CA PHE A 422 21.23 -16.10 8.58
C PHE A 422 22.08 -14.83 8.47
N GLU A 423 21.48 -13.67 8.73
CA GLU A 423 22.23 -12.41 8.73
C GLU A 423 23.28 -12.39 9.84
N THR A 424 22.97 -12.92 11.03
CA THR A 424 23.91 -13.04 12.15
C THR A 424 25.12 -13.94 11.82
N ALA A 425 24.93 -15.01 11.05
CA ALA A 425 26.01 -15.92 10.63
C ALA A 425 27.04 -15.28 9.67
N LYS A 426 26.73 -14.11 9.09
CA LYS A 426 27.66 -13.33 8.25
C LYS A 426 28.62 -12.45 9.07
N TRP A 427 28.38 -12.27 10.37
CA TRP A 427 29.17 -11.39 11.22
C TRP A 427 30.50 -12.06 11.59
N GLY A 428 31.61 -11.30 11.45
CA GLY A 428 32.97 -11.76 11.81
C GLY A 428 33.85 -12.26 10.65
N ARG A 429 33.41 -12.15 9.39
CA ARG A 429 34.23 -12.53 8.22
C ARG A 429 34.97 -11.33 7.61
N PRO A 430 36.28 -11.40 7.31
CA PRO A 430 37.07 -10.23 6.94
C PRO A 430 36.81 -9.63 5.54
N SER A 431 36.05 -10.30 4.66
CA SER A 431 36.11 -10.02 3.22
C SER A 431 34.83 -9.55 2.52
N HIS A 432 33.70 -9.31 3.20
CA HIS A 432 32.51 -8.76 2.51
C HIS A 432 31.71 -7.75 3.34
N THR A 433 31.47 -6.61 2.68
CA THR A 433 30.48 -5.54 2.93
C THR A 433 29.46 -5.78 4.04
N LEU A 434 29.56 -4.95 5.09
CA LEU A 434 28.53 -4.52 6.05
C LEU A 434 27.17 -5.23 5.91
N VAL A 435 26.81 -6.02 6.93
CA VAL A 435 25.41 -6.41 7.14
C VAL A 435 24.57 -5.13 7.13
N SER A 436 23.61 -5.06 6.21
CA SER A 436 22.82 -3.84 6.02
C SER A 436 21.90 -3.68 7.22
N GLY A 437 22.10 -2.63 8.03
CA GLY A 437 21.22 -2.33 9.16
C GLY A 437 19.74 -2.16 8.77
N ARG A 438 19.47 -1.98 7.47
CA ARG A 438 18.14 -2.07 6.86
C ARG A 438 17.51 -3.45 7.07
N VAL A 439 18.16 -4.53 6.66
CA VAL A 439 17.61 -5.90 6.77
C VAL A 439 17.26 -6.26 8.21
N ILE A 440 18.10 -5.86 9.17
CA ILE A 440 17.84 -6.08 10.60
C ILE A 440 16.64 -5.26 11.06
N SER A 441 16.58 -3.97 10.71
CA SER A 441 15.45 -3.10 11.04
C SER A 441 14.13 -3.65 10.49
N ASP A 442 14.14 -4.14 9.25
CA ASP A 442 12.98 -4.72 8.55
C ASP A 442 12.43 -5.93 9.30
N ALA A 443 13.31 -6.86 9.66
CA ALA A 443 12.97 -8.09 10.34
C ALA A 443 12.47 -7.84 11.77
N VAL A 444 13.16 -6.95 12.49
CA VAL A 444 12.79 -6.50 13.85
C VAL A 444 11.40 -5.86 13.84
N TYR A 445 11.13 -4.96 12.89
CA TYR A 445 9.83 -4.30 12.77
C TYR A 445 8.70 -5.28 12.45
N ALA A 446 8.93 -6.20 11.51
CA ALA A 446 7.93 -7.18 11.10
C ALA A 446 7.58 -8.19 12.20
N LEU A 447 8.59 -8.75 12.87
CA LEU A 447 8.39 -9.66 14.00
C LEU A 447 7.62 -8.98 15.14
N THR A 448 7.94 -7.72 15.40
CA THR A 448 7.24 -6.93 16.43
C THR A 448 5.77 -6.70 16.08
N LYS A 449 5.44 -6.47 14.80
CA LYS A 449 4.05 -6.40 14.36
C LYS A 449 3.34 -7.72 14.58
N LEU A 450 3.93 -8.82 14.13
CA LEU A 450 3.37 -10.17 14.22
C LEU A 450 3.10 -10.65 15.64
N MET A 451 3.98 -10.26 16.57
CA MET A 451 3.85 -10.58 17.98
C MET A 451 2.48 -10.17 18.55
N GLY A 452 1.85 -9.12 18.02
CA GLY A 452 0.51 -8.69 18.40
C GLY A 452 -0.59 -9.72 18.10
N ASP A 453 -0.39 -10.59 17.11
CA ASP A 453 -1.36 -11.59 16.66
C ASP A 453 -1.14 -12.97 17.33
N VAL A 454 -0.05 -13.13 18.08
CA VAL A 454 0.28 -14.36 18.82
C VAL A 454 -0.52 -14.39 20.11
N SER A 455 -1.28 -15.43 20.42
CA SER A 455 -2.07 -15.49 21.66
C SER A 455 -1.27 -15.91 22.89
N GLN A 456 -0.20 -16.69 22.72
CA GLN A 456 0.60 -17.26 23.80
C GLN A 456 1.63 -16.26 24.36
N HIS A 457 1.58 -16.00 25.67
CA HIS A 457 2.46 -15.03 26.34
C HIS A 457 3.95 -15.41 26.26
N ASP A 458 4.30 -16.67 26.50
CA ASP A 458 5.70 -17.14 26.46
C ASP A 458 6.30 -17.05 25.04
N ARG A 459 5.46 -17.28 24.02
CA ARG A 459 5.84 -17.12 22.61
C ARG A 459 6.12 -15.66 22.28
N ARG A 460 5.29 -14.72 22.76
CA ARG A 460 5.56 -13.27 22.63
C ARG A 460 6.86 -12.89 23.32
N ARG A 461 7.15 -13.47 24.48
CA ARG A 461 8.42 -13.25 25.20
C ARG A 461 9.63 -13.76 24.41
N GLN A 462 9.54 -14.93 23.78
CA GLN A 462 10.61 -15.45 22.92
C GLN A 462 10.88 -14.56 21.69
N ILE A 463 9.82 -14.10 21.03
CA ILE A 463 9.93 -13.18 19.89
C ILE A 463 10.54 -11.85 20.35
N ALA A 464 10.11 -11.33 21.51
CA ALA A 464 10.65 -10.13 22.09
C ALA A 464 12.17 -10.24 22.35
N LYS A 465 12.65 -11.36 22.91
CA LYS A 465 14.10 -11.60 23.10
C LYS A 465 14.85 -11.64 21.77
N LEU A 466 14.32 -12.35 20.78
CA LEU A 466 14.92 -12.42 19.44
C LEU A 466 15.02 -11.03 18.78
N VAL A 467 13.97 -10.22 18.89
CA VAL A 467 13.98 -8.84 18.40
C VAL A 467 15.04 -8.00 19.12
N LEU A 468 15.13 -8.13 20.45
CA LEU A 468 16.10 -7.39 21.24
C LEU A 468 17.54 -7.76 20.89
N ASP A 469 17.86 -9.05 20.82
CA ASP A 469 19.20 -9.56 20.54
C ASP A 469 19.75 -8.99 19.23
N HIS A 470 18.88 -8.81 18.23
CA HIS A 470 19.27 -8.26 16.93
C HIS A 470 19.25 -6.73 16.91
N ALA A 471 18.34 -6.09 17.66
CA ALA A 471 18.30 -4.63 17.77
C ALA A 471 19.54 -4.07 18.50
N VAL A 472 19.98 -4.67 19.61
CA VAL A 472 21.15 -4.23 20.40
C VAL A 472 22.46 -4.39 19.62
N ARG A 473 22.51 -5.34 18.69
CA ARG A 473 23.68 -5.57 17.81
C ARG A 473 23.81 -4.52 16.70
N VAL A 474 22.77 -3.74 16.43
CA VAL A 474 22.83 -2.57 15.52
C VAL A 474 23.38 -1.37 16.29
N ARG A 475 24.71 -1.32 16.46
CA ARG A 475 25.42 -0.15 17.00
C ARG A 475 25.37 1.00 15.99
N VAL A 476 24.81 2.14 16.38
CA VAL A 476 24.45 3.25 15.49
C VAL A 476 25.68 3.96 14.90
N GLU A 477 26.81 3.93 15.61
CA GLU A 477 28.07 4.55 15.16
C GLU A 477 28.98 3.62 14.35
N ALA A 478 28.71 2.31 14.35
CA ALA A 478 29.50 1.31 13.62
C ALA A 478 28.86 0.88 12.27
N VAL A 479 27.55 1.06 12.12
CA VAL A 479 26.79 0.64 10.92
C VAL A 479 26.06 1.85 10.37
N LYS A 480 26.29 2.19 9.08
CA LYS A 480 25.61 3.29 8.36
C LYS A 480 24.10 3.01 8.20
N ILE A 481 23.33 3.11 9.29
CA ILE A 481 21.88 2.92 9.28
C ILE A 481 21.17 4.19 8.81
N SER A 482 20.06 4.04 8.09
CA SER A 482 19.25 5.19 7.68
C SER A 482 18.38 5.70 8.83
N THR A 483 17.88 6.94 8.71
CA THR A 483 16.95 7.54 9.69
C THR A 483 15.66 6.73 9.84
N GLY A 484 15.16 6.16 8.74
CA GLY A 484 13.98 5.29 8.75
C GLY A 484 14.23 3.96 9.47
N ASP A 485 15.40 3.36 9.28
CA ASP A 485 15.77 2.09 9.93
C ASP A 485 15.90 2.27 11.43
N ALA A 486 16.55 3.35 11.87
CA ALA A 486 16.67 3.72 13.28
C ALA A 486 15.30 3.97 13.93
N ALA A 487 14.39 4.67 13.23
CA ALA A 487 13.02 4.90 13.72
C ALA A 487 12.21 3.60 13.86
N CYS A 488 12.38 2.65 12.93
CA CYS A 488 11.69 1.35 12.99
C CYS A 488 12.21 0.46 14.13
N ILE A 489 13.53 0.44 14.38
CA ILE A 489 14.12 -0.29 15.50
C ILE A 489 13.66 0.33 16.83
N LEU A 490 13.74 1.66 16.95
CA LEU A 490 13.28 2.38 18.14
C LEU A 490 11.80 2.11 18.44
N TRP A 491 10.95 2.14 17.41
CA TRP A 491 9.54 1.78 17.53
C TRP A 491 9.36 0.33 18.02
N SER A 492 10.16 -0.60 17.51
CA SER A 492 10.06 -2.02 17.85
C SER A 492 10.44 -2.28 19.30
N LEU A 493 11.55 -1.68 19.77
CA LEU A 493 12.01 -1.72 21.15
C LEU A 493 10.93 -1.22 22.13
N SER A 494 10.24 -0.13 21.78
CA SER A 494 9.13 0.41 22.58
C SER A 494 7.92 -0.53 22.69
N ARG A 495 7.76 -1.51 21.80
CA ARG A 495 6.63 -2.45 21.76
C ARG A 495 6.94 -3.81 22.39
N ILE A 496 8.21 -4.23 22.38
CA ILE A 496 8.63 -5.50 23.01
C ILE A 496 8.85 -5.36 24.52
N LYS A 497 9.16 -4.14 25.00
CA LYS A 497 9.48 -3.87 26.42
C LYS A 497 8.50 -4.47 27.44
N PRO A 498 7.17 -4.36 27.28
CA PRO A 498 6.23 -4.93 28.26
C PRO A 498 6.40 -6.44 28.47
N PHE A 499 6.89 -7.17 27.46
CA PHE A 499 7.07 -8.62 27.51
C PHE A 499 8.40 -9.05 28.14
N LEU A 500 9.32 -8.10 28.32
CA LEU A 500 10.66 -8.31 28.91
C LEU A 500 10.85 -7.49 30.20
N ALA A 501 9.79 -6.89 30.74
CA ALA A 501 9.86 -6.06 31.93
C ALA A 501 10.33 -6.87 33.15
N GLY A 502 11.27 -6.32 33.93
CA GLY A 502 11.77 -6.93 35.17
C GLY A 502 12.88 -7.97 34.97
N SER A 503 13.47 -8.06 33.78
CA SER A 503 14.65 -8.89 33.50
C SER A 503 15.87 -8.03 33.13
N GLU A 504 17.06 -8.64 33.09
CA GLU A 504 18.33 -7.96 32.72
C GLU A 504 18.22 -7.29 31.34
N GLU A 505 17.50 -7.92 30.41
CA GLU A 505 17.21 -7.41 29.06
C GLU A 505 16.48 -6.05 29.04
N THR A 506 15.80 -5.67 30.13
CA THR A 506 15.17 -4.34 30.23
C THR A 506 16.21 -3.23 30.17
N GLN A 507 17.41 -3.44 30.74
CA GLN A 507 18.48 -2.44 30.72
C GLN A 507 19.04 -2.25 29.30
N ASP A 508 19.19 -3.36 28.55
CA ASP A 508 19.65 -3.33 27.16
C ASP A 508 18.67 -2.61 26.22
N ILE A 509 17.37 -2.83 26.42
CA ILE A 509 16.32 -2.09 25.72
C ILE A 509 16.51 -0.59 25.93
N GLU A 510 16.69 -0.16 27.17
CA GLU A 510 16.79 1.27 27.47
C GLU A 510 18.09 1.90 27.00
N ALA A 511 19.21 1.19 27.10
CA ALA A 511 20.49 1.63 26.55
C ALA A 511 20.40 1.83 25.03
N CYS A 512 19.85 0.86 24.31
CA CYS A 512 19.70 0.92 22.85
C CYS A 512 18.71 2.02 22.41
N ARG A 513 17.61 2.19 23.14
CA ARG A 513 16.65 3.28 22.90
C ARG A 513 17.27 4.66 23.13
N ALA A 514 18.07 4.83 24.18
CA ALA A 514 18.77 6.07 24.45
C ALA A 514 19.77 6.41 23.33
N GLU A 515 20.54 5.43 22.85
CA GLU A 515 21.48 5.59 21.72
C GLU A 515 20.75 6.04 20.44
N LEU A 516 19.69 5.33 20.06
CA LEU A 516 18.89 5.64 18.87
C LEU A 516 18.20 7.01 18.96
N CYS A 517 17.67 7.37 20.13
CA CYS A 517 17.09 8.69 20.36
C CYS A 517 18.13 9.82 20.27
N SER A 518 19.33 9.62 20.83
CA SER A 518 20.43 10.58 20.69
C SER A 518 20.83 10.77 19.23
N TYR A 519 20.92 9.69 18.45
CA TYR A 519 21.24 9.74 17.03
C TYR A 519 20.18 10.49 16.21
N LEU A 520 18.91 10.11 16.38
CA LEU A 520 17.79 10.74 15.67
C LEU A 520 17.55 12.20 16.09
N GLY A 521 18.01 12.59 17.28
CA GLY A 521 17.97 13.96 17.79
C GLY A 521 19.09 14.88 17.28
N ARG A 522 20.12 14.37 16.58
CA ARG A 522 21.20 15.21 16.03
C ARG A 522 20.66 16.10 14.91
N GLY A 523 20.95 17.40 14.94
CA GLY A 523 20.31 18.38 14.06
C GLY A 523 20.50 18.16 12.55
N ASP A 524 21.60 17.54 12.13
CA ASP A 524 21.91 17.18 10.74
C ASP A 524 21.20 15.90 10.27
N ILE A 525 20.98 14.94 11.19
CA ILE A 525 20.26 13.69 10.96
C ILE A 525 18.75 13.93 10.99
N ALA A 526 18.27 14.66 11.98
CA ALA A 526 16.86 14.96 12.20
C ALA A 526 16.18 15.65 11.00
N LYS A 527 16.91 16.52 10.30
CA LYS A 527 16.44 17.19 9.07
C LYS A 527 16.04 16.20 7.97
N ARG A 528 16.70 15.04 7.91
CA ARG A 528 16.49 14.00 6.90
C ARG A 528 15.26 13.12 7.16
N LEU A 529 14.68 13.19 8.37
CA LEU A 529 13.49 12.39 8.71
C LEU A 529 12.29 12.79 7.85
N ARG A 530 11.62 11.81 7.26
CA ARG A 530 10.35 12.00 6.52
C ARG A 530 9.17 12.07 7.49
N PRO A 531 8.02 12.70 7.13
CA PRO A 531 6.86 12.80 8.02
C PRO A 531 6.36 11.46 8.60
N ALA A 532 6.43 10.37 7.85
CA ALA A 532 6.07 9.03 8.32
C ALA A 532 7.08 8.46 9.35
N GLU A 533 8.37 8.79 9.21
CA GLU A 533 9.43 8.39 10.15
C GLU A 533 9.31 9.19 11.45
N VAL A 534 8.95 10.47 11.33
CA VAL A 534 8.60 11.32 12.47
C VAL A 534 7.40 10.74 13.23
N ALA A 535 6.37 10.26 12.54
CA ALA A 535 5.23 9.61 13.20
C ALA A 535 5.62 8.31 13.93
N LEU A 536 6.51 7.49 13.35
CA LEU A 536 7.05 6.30 14.02
C LEU A 536 7.85 6.66 15.27
N LEU A 537 8.70 7.68 15.17
CA LEU A 537 9.46 8.23 16.28
C LEU A 537 8.54 8.74 17.40
N CYS A 538 7.52 9.53 17.06
CA CYS A 538 6.49 10.00 17.98
C CYS A 538 5.73 8.83 18.66
N SER A 539 5.40 7.79 17.90
CA SER A 539 4.77 6.58 18.43
C SER A 539 5.69 5.79 19.39
N ALA A 540 7.01 5.84 19.14
CA ALA A 540 7.99 5.15 19.96
C ALA A 540 8.24 5.87 21.30
N ILE A 541 8.28 7.20 21.30
CA ILE A 541 8.49 8.03 22.50
C ILE A 541 7.23 8.20 23.35
N SER A 542 6.04 8.08 22.75
CA SER A 542 4.75 8.17 23.47
C SER A 542 4.35 6.87 24.20
N SER A 543 5.16 5.82 24.11
CA SER A 543 4.88 4.56 24.80
C SER A 543 4.97 4.77 26.32
N PRO A 544 3.96 4.36 27.13
CA PRO A 544 3.92 4.56 28.58
C PRO A 544 5.04 3.87 29.37
N HIS A 545 5.95 3.19 28.67
CA HIS A 545 7.14 2.54 29.22
C HIS A 545 8.43 3.21 28.70
N SER A 546 8.47 4.53 28.54
CA SER A 546 9.63 5.30 28.04
C SER A 546 10.71 5.61 29.09
N SER A 547 10.86 4.78 30.12
CA SER A 547 11.85 4.98 31.18
C SER A 547 13.28 4.68 30.69
N GLY A 548 14.09 5.69 30.38
CA GLY A 548 15.48 5.51 29.90
C GLY A 548 15.90 6.53 28.84
N ILE A 549 14.94 7.20 28.21
CA ILE A 549 15.17 8.36 27.35
C ILE A 549 15.06 9.63 28.20
N THR A 550 16.11 10.45 28.22
CA THR A 550 16.16 11.69 29.02
C THR A 550 15.30 12.80 28.42
N THR A 551 14.86 13.73 29.27
CA THR A 551 14.15 14.95 28.87
C THR A 551 14.96 15.78 27.85
N ALA A 552 16.30 15.73 27.90
CA ALA A 552 17.18 16.41 26.96
C ALA A 552 17.17 15.76 25.56
N GLN A 553 17.28 14.43 25.48
CA GLN A 553 17.18 13.69 24.21
C GLN A 553 15.81 13.88 23.56
N MET A 554 14.76 13.83 24.36
CA MET A 554 13.40 14.12 23.91
C MET A 554 13.25 15.55 23.39
N GLY A 555 13.83 16.53 24.09
CA GLY A 555 13.85 17.93 23.67
C GLY A 555 14.59 18.15 22.35
N ALA A 556 15.72 17.46 22.12
CA ALA A 556 16.47 17.52 20.87
C ALA A 556 15.69 16.94 19.69
N VAL A 557 15.06 15.77 19.88
CA VAL A 557 14.15 15.17 18.88
C VAL A 557 13.00 16.12 18.55
N TRP A 558 12.38 16.73 19.56
CA TRP A 558 11.32 17.71 19.35
C TRP A 558 11.81 18.91 18.52
N GLN A 559 12.88 19.56 18.96
CA GLN A 559 13.40 20.78 18.36
C GLN A 559 13.91 20.59 16.94
N HIS A 560 14.54 19.45 16.65
CA HIS A 560 15.23 19.24 15.38
C HIS A 560 14.47 18.34 14.39
N ALA A 561 13.63 17.41 14.86
CA ALA A 561 12.93 16.46 13.99
C ALA A 561 11.44 16.79 13.84
N ILE A 562 10.75 17.15 14.93
CA ILE A 562 9.29 17.27 14.94
C ILE A 562 8.86 18.71 14.62
N ALA A 563 9.30 19.68 15.43
CA ALA A 563 8.85 21.07 15.35
C ALA A 563 9.05 21.73 13.97
N PRO A 564 10.19 21.55 13.26
CA PRO A 564 10.42 22.16 11.95
C PRO A 564 9.54 21.60 10.81
N LYS A 565 8.80 20.51 11.06
CA LYS A 565 7.97 19.85 10.05
C LYS A 565 6.47 20.03 10.32
N LEU A 566 6.11 20.78 11.37
CA LEU A 566 4.73 21.07 11.77
C LEU A 566 4.05 22.11 10.86
N ASP A 567 4.14 21.94 9.54
CA ASP A 567 3.43 22.77 8.55
C ASP A 567 2.77 21.85 7.52
N ASP A 568 1.42 21.89 7.45
CA ASP A 568 0.43 21.37 6.48
C ASP A 568 0.63 19.99 5.78
N GLN A 569 1.71 19.26 6.03
CA GLN A 569 2.08 18.00 5.38
C GLN A 569 1.77 16.76 6.23
N PHE A 570 1.17 16.93 7.41
CA PHE A 570 0.83 15.83 8.30
C PHE A 570 -0.57 15.28 8.02
N THR A 571 -0.64 13.98 7.70
CA THR A 571 -1.91 13.24 7.67
C THR A 571 -2.56 13.20 9.06
N ALA A 572 -3.88 13.02 9.11
CA ALA A 572 -4.62 12.84 10.37
C ALA A 572 -3.99 11.79 11.28
N ARG A 573 -3.48 10.68 10.72
CA ARG A 573 -2.78 9.64 11.46
C ARG A 573 -1.49 10.13 12.13
N ASN A 574 -0.69 10.92 11.42
CA ASN A 574 0.57 11.43 11.94
C ASN A 574 0.33 12.41 13.09
N VAL A 575 -0.74 13.21 12.98
CA VAL A 575 -1.18 14.14 14.03
C VAL A 575 -1.54 13.43 15.33
N VAL A 576 -2.21 12.28 15.29
CA VAL A 576 -2.48 11.48 16.50
C VAL A 576 -1.20 11.10 17.23
N GLU A 577 -0.19 10.62 16.49
CA GLU A 577 1.07 10.18 17.10
C GLU A 577 1.90 11.37 17.62
N VAL A 578 1.89 12.51 16.91
CA VAL A 578 2.50 13.75 17.39
C VAL A 578 1.82 14.27 18.66
N ALA A 579 0.49 14.27 18.72
CA ALA A 579 -0.26 14.66 19.92
C ALA A 579 0.05 13.73 21.11
N ALA A 580 0.07 12.41 20.88
CA ALA A 580 0.43 11.44 21.90
C ALA A 580 1.87 11.60 22.40
N ALA A 581 2.81 11.92 21.50
CA ALA A 581 4.19 12.25 21.85
C ALA A 581 4.25 13.51 22.71
N LEU A 582 3.63 14.60 22.27
CA LEU A 582 3.53 15.85 23.02
C LEU A 582 3.02 15.64 24.44
N ALA A 583 1.92 14.90 24.61
CA ALA A 583 1.34 14.61 25.92
C ALA A 583 2.25 13.76 26.82
N SER A 584 3.16 12.98 26.24
CA SER A 584 4.13 12.18 26.98
C SER A 584 5.40 12.97 27.32
N LEU A 585 5.80 13.89 26.43
CA LEU A 585 6.99 14.73 26.57
C LEU A 585 6.75 15.91 27.54
N PHE A 586 5.53 16.44 27.52
CA PHE A 586 5.18 17.70 28.16
C PHE A 586 3.90 17.54 29.00
N PRO A 587 3.95 16.82 30.14
CA PRO A 587 2.88 16.90 31.12
C PRO A 587 2.76 18.33 31.66
N GLU A 588 1.57 18.68 32.13
CA GLU A 588 1.15 20.00 32.58
C GLU A 588 2.21 20.77 33.43
N GLU A 589 2.77 20.12 34.46
CA GLU A 589 3.77 20.68 35.38
C GLU A 589 5.05 21.17 34.66
N ARG A 590 5.39 20.60 33.49
CA ARG A 590 6.59 20.94 32.71
C ARG A 590 6.37 22.03 31.68
N LEU A 591 5.12 22.28 31.24
CA LEU A 591 4.81 23.33 30.26
C LEU A 591 4.90 24.72 30.89
N GLN A 592 4.46 24.87 32.13
CA GLN A 592 4.49 26.14 32.87
C GLN A 592 5.92 26.62 33.19
N SER A 593 6.89 25.70 33.29
CA SER A 593 8.29 26.01 33.62
C SER A 593 9.21 26.22 32.40
N ARG A 594 8.70 26.12 31.15
CA ARG A 594 9.52 26.20 29.92
C ARG A 594 8.81 26.98 28.78
N PRO A 595 8.97 28.33 28.71
CA PRO A 595 8.20 29.18 27.80
C PRO A 595 8.43 28.91 26.30
N LYS A 596 9.64 28.49 25.90
CA LYS A 596 9.94 28.09 24.51
C LYS A 596 9.16 26.84 24.09
N TRP A 597 8.96 25.89 25.00
CA TRP A 597 8.24 24.64 24.72
C TRP A 597 6.73 24.85 24.68
N ALA A 598 6.20 25.75 25.52
CA ALA A 598 4.80 26.17 25.44
C ALA A 598 4.48 26.81 24.08
N ALA A 599 5.38 27.64 23.54
CA ALA A 599 5.22 28.23 22.21
C ALA A 599 5.20 27.20 21.07
N ASP A 600 6.10 26.20 21.10
CA ASP A 600 6.14 25.15 20.07
C ASP A 600 4.96 24.16 20.18
N ALA A 601 4.49 23.86 21.40
CA ALA A 601 3.24 23.14 21.61
C ALA A 601 2.04 23.92 21.05
N GLY A 602 2.00 25.25 21.24
CA GLY A 602 1.01 26.15 20.62
C GLY A 602 0.96 26.05 19.10
N LYS A 603 2.12 25.96 18.43
CA LYS A 603 2.19 25.75 16.97
C LYS A 603 1.61 24.39 16.56
N ALA A 604 1.95 23.32 17.28
CA ALA A 604 1.41 21.99 17.00
C ALA A 604 -0.12 21.96 17.15
N LEU A 605 -0.65 22.64 18.18
CA LEU A 605 -2.08 22.79 18.42
C LEU A 605 -2.77 23.55 17.29
N ALA A 606 -2.14 24.61 16.76
CA ALA A 606 -2.65 25.35 15.59
C ALA A 606 -2.72 24.49 14.32
N VAL A 607 -1.87 23.48 14.16
CA VAL A 607 -2.01 22.49 13.07
C VAL A 607 -3.23 21.60 13.30
N PHE A 608 -3.46 21.16 14.55
CA PHE A 608 -4.57 20.27 14.87
C PHE A 608 -5.94 20.91 14.64
N THR A 609 -6.07 22.23 14.80
CA THR A 609 -7.33 22.96 14.58
C THR A 609 -7.69 23.17 13.10
N LYS A 610 -6.71 23.03 12.19
CA LYS A 610 -6.88 23.16 10.73
C LYS A 610 -7.29 21.86 10.04
N ILE A 611 -7.02 20.70 10.65
CA ILE A 611 -7.29 19.40 10.01
C ILE A 611 -8.79 19.07 10.09
N ASN A 612 -9.34 18.59 8.98
CA ASN A 612 -10.70 18.06 8.96
C ASN A 612 -10.80 16.79 9.82
N LEU A 613 -11.56 16.85 10.91
CA LEU A 613 -11.67 15.76 11.88
C LEU A 613 -12.37 14.51 11.32
N THR A 614 -13.10 14.62 10.20
CA THR A 614 -13.71 13.47 9.52
C THR A 614 -12.68 12.51 8.92
N TYR A 615 -11.44 12.96 8.69
CA TYR A 615 -10.35 12.11 8.20
C TYR A 615 -9.73 11.22 9.28
N PHE A 616 -10.09 11.40 10.55
CA PHE A 616 -9.63 10.54 11.62
C PHE A 616 -10.51 9.29 11.71
N THR A 617 -9.88 8.13 11.91
CA THR A 617 -10.59 6.98 12.47
C THR A 617 -11.11 7.33 13.86
N GLY A 618 -12.22 6.74 14.31
CA GLY A 618 -12.78 7.04 15.64
C GLY A 618 -11.79 6.82 16.78
N GLN A 619 -11.01 5.74 16.72
CA GLN A 619 -9.94 5.48 17.68
C GLN A 619 -8.80 6.50 17.59
N GLY A 620 -8.48 6.98 16.39
CA GLY A 620 -7.49 8.04 16.18
C GLY A 620 -7.92 9.36 16.81
N LEU A 621 -9.16 9.78 16.54
CA LEU A 621 -9.75 11.00 17.12
C LEU A 621 -9.80 10.91 18.64
N SER A 622 -10.27 9.79 19.19
CA SER A 622 -10.28 9.56 20.64
C SER A 622 -8.89 9.68 21.25
N ARG A 623 -7.87 9.01 20.68
CA ARG A 623 -6.49 9.07 21.18
C ARG A 623 -5.92 10.49 21.15
N MET A 624 -6.17 11.23 20.08
CA MET A 624 -5.74 12.62 19.96
C MET A 624 -6.37 13.49 21.06
N LEU A 625 -7.68 13.43 21.25
CA LEU A 625 -8.38 14.22 22.26
C LEU A 625 -7.89 13.87 23.68
N HIS A 626 -7.66 12.59 23.99
CA HIS A 626 -7.07 12.18 25.27
C HIS A 626 -5.68 12.78 25.51
N ALA A 627 -4.86 12.86 24.46
CA ALA A 627 -3.54 13.48 24.54
C ALA A 627 -3.65 14.99 24.81
N LEU A 628 -4.55 15.68 24.12
CA LEU A 628 -4.79 17.12 24.29
C LEU A 628 -5.35 17.46 25.68
N VAL A 629 -6.25 16.64 26.21
CA VAL A 629 -6.77 16.78 27.57
C VAL A 629 -5.65 16.68 28.61
N ARG A 630 -4.70 15.75 28.42
CA ARG A 630 -3.53 15.61 29.33
C ARG A 630 -2.59 16.82 29.28
N MET A 631 -2.61 17.58 28.19
CA MET A 631 -1.82 18.79 28.02
C MET A 631 -2.58 20.06 28.41
N GLN A 632 -3.85 19.95 28.85
CA GLN A 632 -4.78 21.07 29.00
C GLN A 632 -4.88 21.95 27.74
N ALA A 633 -4.73 21.32 26.58
CA ALA A 633 -4.61 22.01 25.30
C ALA A 633 -5.87 21.88 24.43
N LEU A 634 -6.95 21.32 24.99
CA LEU A 634 -8.22 21.24 24.31
C LEU A 634 -8.91 22.60 24.38
N ASP A 635 -8.98 23.29 23.25
CA ASP A 635 -9.48 24.67 23.17
C ASP A 635 -10.97 24.76 22.76
N SER A 636 -11.49 25.98 22.76
CA SER A 636 -12.88 26.30 22.40
C SER A 636 -13.18 26.17 20.91
N VAL A 637 -12.18 25.90 20.06
CA VAL A 637 -12.33 25.76 18.61
C VAL A 637 -12.42 24.28 18.21
N LEU A 638 -11.52 23.46 18.74
CA LEU A 638 -11.43 22.04 18.43
C LEU A 638 -12.56 21.24 19.11
N THR A 639 -12.95 21.64 20.32
CA THR A 639 -13.96 20.90 21.09
C THR A 639 -15.33 20.91 20.42
N PRO A 640 -15.90 22.06 19.99
CA PRO A 640 -17.17 22.07 19.26
C PRO A 640 -17.09 21.33 17.92
N LYS A 641 -15.96 21.44 17.20
CA LYS A 641 -15.73 20.69 15.95
C LYS A 641 -15.77 19.17 16.19
N ALA A 642 -15.13 18.68 17.25
CA ALA A 642 -15.12 17.26 17.60
C ALA A 642 -16.53 16.77 17.99
N ILE A 643 -17.27 17.56 18.78
CA ILE A 643 -18.67 17.27 19.12
C ILE A 643 -19.53 17.19 17.86
N ALA A 644 -19.46 18.20 16.99
CA ALA A 644 -20.25 18.27 15.77
C ALA A 644 -19.96 17.10 14.83
N VAL A 645 -18.70 16.71 14.66
CA VAL A 645 -18.31 15.60 13.78
C VAL A 645 -18.86 14.28 14.28
N VAL A 646 -18.82 14.01 15.59
CA VAL A 646 -19.39 12.79 16.18
C VAL A 646 -20.92 12.79 16.15
N CYS A 647 -21.56 13.93 16.43
CA CYS A 647 -23.02 14.02 16.45
C CYS A 647 -23.64 13.99 15.05
N ASN A 648 -23.00 14.61 14.05
CA ASN A 648 -23.53 14.74 12.69
C ASN A 648 -23.20 13.55 11.78
N ASN A 649 -22.23 12.71 12.16
CA ASN A 649 -21.81 11.54 11.37
C ASN A 649 -21.98 10.25 12.19
N PRO A 650 -23.22 9.81 12.44
CA PRO A 650 -23.50 8.70 13.34
C PRO A 650 -22.80 7.41 12.90
N ASP A 651 -22.60 7.20 11.60
CA ASP A 651 -22.02 5.97 11.05
C ASP A 651 -20.49 5.94 10.94
N LEU A 652 -19.84 7.08 11.23
CA LEU A 652 -18.40 7.20 11.06
C LEU A 652 -17.60 6.54 12.20
N TYR A 653 -18.18 6.40 13.40
CA TYR A 653 -17.47 5.94 14.60
C TYR A 653 -18.18 4.78 15.33
N ASP A 654 -17.37 3.83 15.79
CA ASP A 654 -17.82 2.70 16.61
C ASP A 654 -18.13 3.13 18.06
N ALA A 655 -18.89 2.30 18.78
CA ALA A 655 -19.30 2.58 20.16
C ALA A 655 -18.10 2.84 21.09
N ARG A 656 -17.00 2.11 20.89
CA ARG A 656 -15.77 2.22 21.71
C ARG A 656 -15.11 3.59 21.55
N ALA A 657 -14.96 4.05 20.31
CA ALA A 657 -14.39 5.34 19.96
C ALA A 657 -15.26 6.48 20.52
N THR A 658 -16.58 6.38 20.33
CA THR A 658 -17.53 7.40 20.80
C THR A 658 -17.52 7.53 22.33
N CYS A 659 -17.45 6.42 23.07
CA CYS A 659 -17.25 6.44 24.53
C CYS A 659 -15.93 7.13 24.93
N GLY A 660 -14.85 6.84 24.19
CA GLY A 660 -13.55 7.44 24.42
C GLY A 660 -13.52 8.95 24.16
N ILE A 661 -14.22 9.42 23.12
CA ILE A 661 -14.35 10.84 22.78
C ILE A 661 -15.20 11.58 23.81
N ALA A 662 -16.37 11.03 24.18
CA ALA A 662 -17.24 11.61 25.21
C ALA A 662 -16.50 11.78 26.54
N TYR A 663 -15.73 10.78 26.95
CA TYR A 663 -14.90 10.87 28.15
C TYR A 663 -13.81 11.95 28.05
N ALA A 664 -13.13 12.06 26.91
CA ALA A 664 -12.10 13.08 26.74
C ALA A 664 -12.67 14.50 26.89
N ILE A 665 -13.82 14.75 26.25
CA ILE A 665 -14.50 16.06 26.26
C ILE A 665 -15.06 16.37 27.65
N ALA A 666 -15.68 15.40 28.33
CA ALA A 666 -16.13 15.58 29.71
C ALA A 666 -14.93 15.88 30.65
N LYS A 667 -13.79 15.22 30.42
CA LYS A 667 -12.58 15.40 31.25
C LYS A 667 -11.88 16.74 31.03
N SER A 668 -12.01 17.38 29.86
CA SER A 668 -11.52 18.76 29.68
C SER A 668 -12.40 19.82 30.33
N GLY A 669 -13.50 19.43 31.00
CA GLY A 669 -14.45 20.38 31.59
C GLY A 669 -15.49 20.93 30.62
N TYR A 670 -15.57 20.39 29.40
CA TYR A 670 -16.64 20.75 28.47
C TYR A 670 -17.87 19.87 28.67
N HIS A 671 -19.03 20.50 28.81
CA HIS A 671 -20.29 19.82 29.06
C HIS A 671 -21.07 19.66 27.75
N SER A 672 -21.26 18.41 27.31
CA SER A 672 -22.12 18.08 26.17
C SER A 672 -22.98 16.85 26.47
N SER A 673 -24.18 17.09 26.97
CA SER A 673 -25.14 16.03 27.25
C SER A 673 -25.59 15.33 25.96
N GLY A 674 -25.71 16.06 24.85
CA GLY A 674 -26.05 15.50 23.54
C GLY A 674 -25.03 14.49 23.03
N LEU A 675 -23.73 14.76 23.19
CA LEU A 675 -22.68 13.80 22.84
C LEU A 675 -22.75 12.52 23.69
N CYS A 676 -22.96 12.67 25.00
CA CYS A 676 -23.06 11.52 25.90
C CYS A 676 -24.31 10.67 25.63
N LEU A 677 -25.45 11.30 25.32
CA LEU A 677 -26.67 10.60 24.89
C LEU A 677 -26.45 9.85 23.57
N LYS A 678 -25.80 10.49 22.59
CA LYS A 678 -25.46 9.84 21.31
C LYS A 678 -24.52 8.65 21.50
N ALA A 679 -23.57 8.77 22.43
CA ALA A 679 -22.70 7.66 22.80
C ALA A 679 -23.48 6.51 23.45
N CYS A 680 -24.45 6.81 24.33
CA CYS A 680 -25.34 5.81 24.91
C CYS A 680 -26.17 5.09 23.84
N GLU A 681 -26.82 5.84 22.94
CA GLU A 681 -27.57 5.28 21.80
C GLU A 681 -26.69 4.33 20.98
N ARG A 682 -25.44 4.72 20.69
CA ARG A 682 -24.52 3.92 19.87
C ARG A 682 -24.12 2.60 20.55
N VAL A 683 -23.88 2.63 21.86
CA VAL A 683 -23.59 1.42 22.64
C VAL A 683 -24.80 0.49 22.67
N LEU A 684 -26.00 1.04 22.82
CA LEU A 684 -27.26 0.27 22.85
C LEU A 684 -27.55 -0.37 21.49
N VAL A 685 -27.42 0.38 20.39
CA VAL A 685 -27.59 -0.14 19.02
C VAL A 685 -26.56 -1.23 18.70
N ALA A 686 -25.30 -1.03 19.10
CA ALA A 686 -24.25 -2.03 18.90
C ALA A 686 -24.43 -3.27 19.77
N ASN A 687 -25.25 -3.20 20.83
CA ASN A 687 -25.44 -4.21 21.88
C ASN A 687 -24.11 -4.80 22.39
N SER A 688 -23.04 -4.00 22.34
CA SER A 688 -21.68 -4.44 22.65
C SER A 688 -20.77 -3.25 22.97
N ALA A 689 -20.22 -3.25 24.18
CA ALA A 689 -19.15 -2.36 24.61
C ALA A 689 -18.31 -3.05 25.68
N ASP A 690 -16.99 -2.90 25.62
CA ASP A 690 -16.11 -3.42 26.64
C ASP A 690 -16.28 -2.65 27.97
N ALA A 691 -15.96 -3.31 29.09
CA ALA A 691 -16.16 -2.74 30.41
C ALA A 691 -15.44 -1.39 30.63
N GLN A 692 -14.28 -1.18 29.99
CA GLN A 692 -13.55 0.08 30.09
C GLN A 692 -14.28 1.22 29.37
N SER A 693 -14.90 0.93 28.23
CA SER A 693 -15.71 1.90 27.48
C SER A 693 -16.98 2.28 28.23
N LEU A 694 -17.66 1.31 28.84
CA LEU A 694 -18.84 1.55 29.69
C LEU A 694 -18.49 2.39 30.93
N THR A 695 -17.38 2.08 31.61
CA THR A 695 -16.85 2.90 32.73
C THR A 695 -16.66 4.36 32.32
N LYS A 696 -16.00 4.59 31.17
CA LYS A 696 -15.72 5.92 30.65
C LYS A 696 -17.01 6.68 30.33
N LEU A 697 -17.98 6.03 29.68
CA LEU A 697 -19.23 6.64 29.28
C LEU A 697 -20.12 6.99 30.48
N ILE A 698 -20.23 6.10 31.47
CA ILE A 698 -21.01 6.34 32.69
C ILE A 698 -20.41 7.53 33.45
N TRP A 699 -19.08 7.54 33.63
CA TRP A 699 -18.39 8.66 34.26
C TRP A 699 -18.60 9.97 33.49
N ALA A 700 -18.43 9.96 32.17
CA ALA A 700 -18.60 11.15 31.34
C ALA A 700 -20.03 11.70 31.44
N SER A 701 -21.02 10.80 31.37
CA SER A 701 -22.44 11.15 31.49
C SER A 701 -22.77 11.74 32.86
N ASP A 702 -22.17 11.22 33.93
CA ASP A 702 -22.32 11.78 35.28
C ASP A 702 -21.76 13.19 35.38
N VAL A 703 -20.51 13.38 34.92
CA VAL A 703 -19.80 14.67 34.95
C VAL A 703 -20.57 15.74 34.19
N VAL A 704 -21.18 15.39 33.05
CA VAL A 704 -21.95 16.36 32.25
C VAL A 704 -23.44 16.42 32.62
N GLY A 705 -23.90 15.61 33.57
CA GLY A 705 -25.31 15.55 33.97
C GLY A 705 -26.25 14.93 32.94
N ALA A 706 -25.75 14.14 31.98
CA ALA A 706 -26.59 13.43 31.02
C ALA A 706 -27.37 12.28 31.69
N LYS A 707 -28.64 12.10 31.29
CA LYS A 707 -29.47 11.00 31.76
C LYS A 707 -29.08 9.72 31.02
N VAL A 708 -28.38 8.83 31.70
CA VAL A 708 -28.00 7.51 31.16
C VAL A 708 -29.25 6.62 31.06
N PRO A 709 -29.54 6.00 29.90
CA PRO A 709 -30.68 5.08 29.72
C PRO A 709 -30.59 3.85 30.62
N GLU A 710 -31.74 3.30 31.04
CA GLU A 710 -31.82 2.13 31.94
C GLU A 710 -31.24 0.87 31.30
N GLU A 711 -31.41 0.72 29.99
CA GLU A 711 -30.89 -0.39 29.19
C GLU A 711 -29.35 -0.43 29.21
N LEU A 712 -28.70 0.74 29.32
CA LEU A 712 -27.24 0.83 29.40
C LEU A 712 -26.75 0.32 30.77
N TRP A 713 -27.53 0.53 31.83
CA TRP A 713 -27.25 0.00 33.17
C TRP A 713 -27.35 -1.51 33.21
N GLN A 714 -28.30 -2.10 32.47
CA GLN A 714 -28.41 -3.54 32.34
C GLN A 714 -27.17 -4.13 31.65
N LEU A 715 -26.72 -3.53 30.55
CA LEU A 715 -25.48 -3.93 29.86
C LEU A 715 -24.24 -3.78 30.76
N ALA A 716 -24.14 -2.66 31.50
CA ALA A 716 -23.05 -2.43 32.44
C ALA A 716 -23.05 -3.46 33.59
N SER A 717 -24.22 -3.83 34.10
CA SER A 717 -24.37 -4.84 35.15
C SER A 717 -23.91 -6.23 34.71
N VAL A 718 -24.17 -6.59 33.46
CA VAL A 718 -23.68 -7.84 32.86
C VAL A 718 -22.16 -7.80 32.70
N ALA A 719 -21.61 -6.70 32.17
CA ALA A 719 -20.17 -6.54 31.95
C ALA A 719 -19.36 -6.45 33.27
N ALA A 720 -19.94 -5.87 34.33
CA ALA A 720 -19.31 -5.70 35.64
C ALA A 720 -18.92 -7.04 36.28
N ARG A 721 -19.66 -8.13 36.00
CA ARG A 721 -19.34 -9.50 36.47
C ARG A 721 -17.94 -9.98 36.05
N THR A 722 -17.36 -9.35 35.03
CA THR A 722 -16.05 -9.68 34.46
C THR A 722 -15.03 -8.54 34.60
N SER A 723 -15.39 -7.43 35.27
CA SER A 723 -14.53 -6.25 35.42
C SER A 723 -14.69 -5.58 36.78
N GLU A 724 -13.65 -5.71 37.60
CA GLU A 724 -13.57 -5.09 38.93
C GLU A 724 -13.60 -3.56 38.85
N ARG A 725 -12.94 -2.97 37.83
CA ARG A 725 -12.95 -1.53 37.59
C ARG A 725 -14.33 -0.96 37.27
N LEU A 726 -15.11 -1.65 36.43
CA LEU A 726 -16.47 -1.23 36.12
C LEU A 726 -17.37 -1.38 37.35
N THR A 727 -17.18 -2.46 38.12
CA THR A 727 -17.87 -2.68 39.39
C THR A 727 -17.65 -1.53 40.37
N ALA A 728 -16.39 -1.10 40.58
CA ALA A 728 -16.05 0.02 41.45
C ALA A 728 -16.67 1.34 40.96
N THR A 729 -16.67 1.58 39.63
CA THR A 729 -17.27 2.78 39.04
C THR A 729 -18.78 2.82 39.22
N MET A 730 -19.45 1.67 39.03
CA MET A 730 -20.89 1.54 39.24
C MET A 730 -21.26 1.71 40.72
N ALA A 731 -20.47 1.14 41.64
CA ALA A 731 -20.67 1.32 43.08
C ALA A 731 -20.56 2.80 43.47
N ALA A 732 -19.52 3.51 43.03
CA ALA A 732 -19.35 4.94 43.29
C ALA A 732 -20.51 5.78 42.74
N TYR A 733 -21.03 5.44 41.57
CA TYR A 733 -22.18 6.12 40.97
C TYR A 733 -23.49 5.87 41.72
N VAL A 734 -23.76 4.62 42.12
CA VAL A 734 -24.96 4.23 42.87
C VAL A 734 -24.98 4.88 44.26
N THR A 735 -23.83 4.94 44.94
CA THR A 735 -23.71 5.64 46.23
C THR A 735 -24.00 7.15 46.10
N LYS A 736 -23.68 7.75 44.93
CA LYS A 736 -23.95 9.16 44.63
C LYS A 736 -25.41 9.45 44.22
N ARG A 737 -26.11 8.49 43.60
CA ARG A 737 -27.50 8.62 43.12
C ARG A 737 -28.36 7.48 43.69
N ALA A 738 -28.72 7.57 44.97
CA ALA A 738 -29.66 6.63 45.60
C ALA A 738 -31.02 6.68 44.89
N GLY A 739 -31.26 5.71 43.99
CA GLY A 739 -32.51 5.62 43.21
C GLY A 739 -32.56 4.50 42.14
N TYR A 740 -31.49 3.70 41.97
CA TYR A 740 -31.50 2.51 41.09
C TYR A 740 -31.47 1.21 41.92
N PRO A 741 -32.07 0.10 41.44
CA PRO A 741 -32.03 -1.18 42.14
C PRO A 741 -30.59 -1.68 42.30
N MET A 742 -30.21 -2.05 43.53
CA MET A 742 -28.86 -2.53 43.85
C MET A 742 -28.45 -3.71 42.96
N VAL A 743 -27.35 -3.57 42.25
CA VAL A 743 -26.62 -4.69 41.65
C VAL A 743 -26.03 -5.52 42.79
N ASP A 744 -26.18 -6.85 42.77
CA ASP A 744 -25.53 -7.72 43.77
C ASP A 744 -24.00 -7.67 43.59
N LEU A 745 -23.34 -6.88 44.44
CA LEU A 745 -21.89 -6.67 44.47
C LEU A 745 -21.14 -7.76 45.27
N GLY A 746 -21.86 -8.70 45.88
CA GLY A 746 -21.32 -9.73 46.77
C GLY A 746 -20.22 -10.63 46.15
N PRO A 747 -20.24 -10.96 44.85
CA PRO A 747 -19.18 -11.76 44.22
C PRO A 747 -17.88 -11.00 43.90
N ALA A 748 -17.93 -9.66 43.77
CA ALA A 748 -16.81 -8.83 43.35
C ALA A 748 -15.99 -8.29 44.54
N ILE A 749 -16.67 -7.95 45.64
CA ILE A 749 -16.02 -7.56 46.91
C ILE A 749 -15.16 -8.71 47.47
N ARG A 750 -15.54 -9.96 47.17
CA ARG A 750 -14.80 -11.16 47.59
C ARG A 750 -13.52 -11.46 46.79
N ARG A 751 -13.22 -10.71 45.72
CA ARG A 751 -12.07 -10.98 44.81
C ARG A 751 -11.00 -9.87 44.75
N GLY A 752 -11.26 -8.66 45.26
CA GLY A 752 -10.44 -7.48 44.98
C GLY A 752 -9.09 -7.39 45.72
N THR A 753 -8.08 -6.81 45.05
CA THR A 753 -6.76 -6.49 45.61
C THR A 753 -6.75 -5.11 46.31
N ALA A 754 -5.71 -4.82 47.11
CA ALA A 754 -5.59 -3.58 47.88
C ALA A 754 -5.65 -2.28 47.04
N GLN A 755 -5.22 -2.31 45.77
CA GLN A 755 -5.27 -1.16 44.86
C GLN A 755 -6.71 -0.77 44.47
N ASP A 756 -7.61 -1.74 44.36
CA ASP A 756 -9.00 -1.53 43.96
C ASP A 756 -9.84 -0.96 45.12
N LEU A 757 -9.50 -1.36 46.35
CA LEU A 757 -9.98 -0.74 47.58
C LEU A 757 -9.49 0.71 47.72
N SER A 758 -8.23 0.99 47.38
CA SER A 758 -7.70 2.37 47.39
C SER A 758 -8.42 3.28 46.38
N LEU A 759 -8.79 2.79 45.19
CA LEU A 759 -9.50 3.62 44.21
C LEU A 759 -10.95 3.92 44.62
N ALA A 760 -11.62 2.94 45.24
CA ALA A 760 -12.96 3.11 45.81
C ALA A 760 -12.94 4.10 46.99
N LEU A 761 -11.95 3.98 47.88
CA LEU A 761 -11.76 4.88 49.03
C LEU A 761 -11.33 6.29 48.61
N TRP A 762 -10.47 6.43 47.60
CA TRP A 762 -10.04 7.74 47.08
C TRP A 762 -11.16 8.49 46.35
N SER A 763 -12.06 7.75 45.71
CA SER A 763 -13.27 8.32 45.09
C SER A 763 -14.30 8.77 46.12
N ALA A 764 -14.40 8.08 47.26
CA ALA A 764 -15.21 8.51 48.40
C ALA A 764 -14.61 9.78 49.07
N SER A 765 -13.29 9.80 49.28
CA SER A 765 -12.61 10.93 49.93
C SER A 765 -12.62 12.22 49.09
N ALA A 766 -12.58 12.11 47.76
CA ALA A 766 -12.64 13.27 46.86
C ALA A 766 -14.02 13.97 46.86
N THR A 767 -15.05 13.33 47.44
CA THR A 767 -16.41 13.87 47.55
C THR A 767 -16.83 14.26 48.98
N GLY A 768 -15.90 14.16 49.95
CA GLY A 768 -16.17 14.53 51.35
C GLY A 768 -17.00 13.53 52.15
N TYR A 769 -16.97 12.24 51.78
CA TYR A 769 -17.54 11.12 52.54
C TYR A 769 -16.45 10.20 53.09
#